data_AF-A0A946Y192-F1
#
_entry.id   AF-A0A946Y192-F1
#
_cell.length_a   1.000
_cell.length_b   1.000
_cell.length_c   1.000
_cell.angle_alpha   90.00
_cell.angle_beta   90.00
_cell.angle_gamma   90.00
#
_symmetry.space_group_name_H-M   'P 1'
#
loop_
_entity.id
_entity.type
_entity.pdbx_description
1 polymer ?
#
loop_
_entity_poly.entity_id
_entity_poly.type
_entity_poly.pdbx_seq_one_letter_code
_entity_poly.pdbx_strand_id
1 'polypeptide(L)'
;MSRRCRYAELHALTNFTFLRGASHPEELVETAAALGYEALAITDECSMSGIVRAHMAAKECGLKKLIVGSELRLRSGRKLLVLAKNSNGYAALCDLITRARRAADKGHYELTQLDFENGLPDCIVIWVPDEKYSLDVEDHWLRETFRDRLWIAVELLADGRQHEQLACLRETGKRLRLPLVACGDVHMHRRSRRLLQDMLTAIRERVTIDNAGFLLYPNGERHLRSIELLQHIYPAELLAESVHIADAMHFSLDELRYQYPHEIVPDGETTASHLRRLTEAGMQRRWPDGVPDKVVRLIEHELQLIADLEYEPYFLTVYDIVAFARSQNILCQGRGSAANSAVCFCLGITEVDPGRMQMLVERFISKERNEPPDIDVDFEHERREEVIQYIYRKYGRERAALAATVITYRPRSALRDVGKALGLSDLQVSRLSRSMQWWDGGKVDQSRILEAGLDPESPIIRRLLYLVGELIGFPRHLSQHVGGFVISDGPLSELVPIENAAMDDRTVIQWEKNDLEDLGLLKVDVLGLGMLTAIRRSFDLIRGFDGREYTLANVPAEDPLVYDMICDGDTMGVFQIESRAQMAMLPRLKPRCYYDLVIEVAIIRPGPIQGDMVHPYLRRRNGEEVVDYPSNEVKGVLQRTLGVPIFQEQVMQLAIVAAGFSAGEADRLRRAMAAWKRRGGLGPFEEKLINGMRERGYSEDFARQIFRQIEGFGEYGFPESHSASFALLGYVSCWLKCHEPAAFCCALLNSQPMGFYS
;
A
#
# COMPACT_ATOMS: atom_id res chain seq x y z
N MET A 1 39.28 -31.52 0.06
CA MET A 1 37.95 -30.90 -0.08
C MET A 1 38.11 -29.71 -1.01
N SER A 2 37.59 -29.78 -2.24
CA SER A 2 37.63 -28.65 -3.18
C SER A 2 36.89 -27.47 -2.57
N ARG A 3 37.52 -26.30 -2.49
CA ARG A 3 36.93 -25.08 -1.96
C ARG A 3 35.78 -24.70 -2.90
N ARG A 4 34.53 -24.82 -2.43
CA ARG A 4 33.32 -24.52 -3.22
C ARG A 4 33.45 -23.09 -3.74
N CYS A 5 33.37 -22.90 -5.07
CA CYS A 5 33.43 -21.57 -5.67
C CYS A 5 32.24 -20.74 -5.17
N ARG A 6 32.51 -19.51 -4.74
CA ARG A 6 31.52 -18.55 -4.25
C ARG A 6 31.34 -17.46 -5.31
N TYR A 7 30.14 -16.93 -5.41
CA TYR A 7 29.80 -15.84 -6.33
C TYR A 7 28.78 -14.92 -5.71
N ALA A 8 28.91 -13.62 -5.94
CA ALA A 8 27.89 -12.63 -5.66
C ALA A 8 27.48 -11.93 -6.95
N GLU A 9 26.18 -11.88 -7.24
CA GLU A 9 25.70 -11.06 -8.36
C GLU A 9 25.61 -9.61 -7.91
N LEU A 10 26.24 -8.69 -8.65
CA LEU A 10 26.33 -7.28 -8.31
C LEU A 10 25.51 -6.38 -9.25
N HIS A 11 24.91 -6.95 -10.30
CA HIS A 11 24.10 -6.23 -11.27
C HIS A 11 22.83 -7.02 -11.61
N ALA A 12 21.72 -6.70 -10.95
CA ALA A 12 20.42 -7.30 -11.23
C ALA A 12 19.28 -6.28 -11.15
N LEU A 13 18.40 -6.32 -12.16
CA LEU A 13 17.23 -5.46 -12.26
C LEU A 13 15.96 -6.26 -12.03
N THR A 14 15.11 -5.74 -11.16
CA THR A 14 13.76 -6.24 -10.99
C THR A 14 12.83 -5.57 -12.00
N ASN A 15 11.58 -6.00 -12.05
CA ASN A 15 10.54 -5.37 -12.86
C ASN A 15 10.17 -3.94 -12.39
N PHE A 16 10.73 -3.46 -11.28
CA PHE A 16 10.67 -2.05 -10.87
C PHE A 16 11.58 -1.13 -11.68
N THR A 17 12.54 -1.68 -12.42
CA THR A 17 13.04 -1.02 -13.63
C THR A 17 12.04 -1.28 -14.76
N PHE A 18 10.98 -0.44 -14.80
CA PHE A 18 9.77 -0.69 -15.60
C PHE A 18 10.08 -1.03 -17.07
N LEU A 19 9.46 -2.12 -17.55
CA LEU A 19 9.62 -2.65 -18.92
C LEU A 19 11.06 -3.02 -19.32
N ARG A 20 12.00 -3.08 -18.37
CA ARG A 20 13.38 -3.49 -18.60
C ARG A 20 13.75 -4.76 -17.83
N GLY A 21 13.40 -4.84 -16.54
CA GLY A 21 13.51 -6.09 -15.78
C GLY A 21 12.29 -6.97 -16.01
N ALA A 22 12.51 -8.26 -16.27
CA ALA A 22 11.46 -9.25 -16.54
C ALA A 22 11.22 -10.20 -15.36
N SER A 23 11.62 -9.83 -14.14
CA SER A 23 11.44 -10.67 -12.95
C SER A 23 11.05 -9.85 -11.74
N HIS A 24 10.16 -10.42 -10.93
CA HIS A 24 9.82 -9.83 -9.64
C HIS A 24 11.03 -9.89 -8.69
N PRO A 25 11.12 -8.96 -7.72
CA PRO A 25 12.15 -9.00 -6.68
C PRO A 25 12.25 -10.38 -6.00
N GLU A 26 11.10 -10.96 -5.67
CA GLU A 26 10.97 -12.27 -5.01
C GLU A 26 11.56 -13.39 -5.86
N GLU A 27 11.24 -13.43 -7.16
CA GLU A 27 11.74 -14.47 -8.08
C GLU A 27 13.27 -14.46 -8.19
N LEU A 28 13.88 -13.27 -8.21
CA LEU A 28 15.34 -13.12 -8.28
C LEU A 28 16.00 -13.59 -6.99
N VAL A 29 15.45 -13.20 -5.85
CA VAL A 29 15.97 -13.57 -4.52
C VAL A 29 15.86 -15.08 -4.29
N GLU A 30 14.69 -15.67 -4.52
CA GLU A 30 14.45 -17.11 -4.39
C GLU A 30 15.39 -17.91 -5.30
N THR A 31 15.57 -17.47 -6.55
CA THR A 31 16.45 -18.15 -7.50
C THR A 31 17.92 -18.02 -7.08
N ALA A 32 18.37 -16.84 -6.63
CA ALA A 32 19.74 -16.66 -6.16
C ALA A 32 20.05 -17.54 -4.94
N ALA A 33 19.11 -17.64 -4.00
CA ALA A 33 19.21 -18.53 -2.85
C ALA A 33 19.29 -20.00 -3.28
N ALA A 34 18.42 -20.43 -4.21
CA ALA A 34 18.42 -21.79 -4.75
C ALA A 34 19.71 -22.15 -5.50
N LEU A 35 20.32 -21.20 -6.20
CA LEU A 35 21.61 -21.36 -6.89
C LEU A 35 22.82 -21.31 -5.94
N GLY A 36 22.60 -21.00 -4.65
CA GLY A 36 23.64 -20.97 -3.63
C GLY A 36 24.56 -19.75 -3.72
N TYR A 37 24.07 -18.62 -4.25
CA TYR A 37 24.83 -17.38 -4.31
C TYR A 37 25.22 -16.89 -2.90
N GLU A 38 26.36 -16.21 -2.83
CA GLU A 38 26.84 -15.59 -1.61
C GLU A 38 26.11 -14.27 -1.31
N ALA A 39 25.81 -13.52 -2.36
CA ALA A 39 24.98 -12.32 -2.28
C ALA A 39 24.26 -12.05 -3.61
N LEU A 40 23.19 -11.27 -3.53
CA LEU A 40 22.49 -10.69 -4.68
C LEU A 40 22.36 -9.18 -4.45
N ALA A 41 22.86 -8.37 -5.38
CA ALA A 41 22.57 -6.95 -5.43
C ALA A 41 21.32 -6.70 -6.29
N ILE A 42 20.38 -5.93 -5.75
CA ILE A 42 19.29 -5.34 -6.54
C ILE A 42 19.70 -3.91 -6.86
N THR A 43 19.78 -3.60 -8.15
CA THR A 43 20.31 -2.34 -8.68
C THR A 43 19.33 -1.68 -9.65
N ASP A 44 18.05 -1.62 -9.28
CA ASP A 44 17.01 -1.00 -10.11
C ASP A 44 17.40 0.43 -10.53
N GLU A 45 17.04 0.80 -11.77
CA GLU A 45 17.55 2.01 -12.41
C GLU A 45 17.02 3.28 -11.74
N CYS A 46 17.93 4.01 -11.09
CA CYS A 46 17.64 5.23 -10.34
C CYS A 46 16.38 5.09 -9.47
N SER A 47 16.27 3.95 -8.76
CA SER A 47 15.10 3.57 -7.97
C SER A 47 15.46 2.67 -6.78
N MET A 48 14.65 2.76 -5.73
CA MET A 48 14.59 1.84 -4.58
C MET A 48 13.21 1.17 -4.45
N SER A 49 12.35 1.21 -5.48
CA SER A 49 10.97 0.71 -5.37
C SER A 49 10.87 -0.80 -5.15
N GLY A 50 11.77 -1.59 -5.73
CA GLY A 50 11.73 -3.06 -5.63
C GLY A 50 12.40 -3.64 -4.39
N ILE A 51 13.12 -2.84 -3.61
CA ILE A 51 14.07 -3.35 -2.61
C ILE A 51 13.39 -3.93 -1.36
N VAL A 52 12.27 -3.36 -0.92
CA VAL A 52 11.56 -3.83 0.28
C VAL A 52 11.04 -5.24 0.07
N ARG A 53 10.45 -5.50 -1.10
CA ARG A 53 10.00 -6.84 -1.49
C ARG A 53 11.15 -7.83 -1.61
N ALA A 54 12.29 -7.41 -2.16
CA ALA A 54 13.49 -8.24 -2.18
C ALA A 54 13.98 -8.57 -0.75
N HIS A 55 13.96 -7.58 0.15
CA HIS A 55 14.37 -7.73 1.55
C HIS A 55 13.49 -8.72 2.30
N MET A 56 12.17 -8.61 2.16
CA MET A 56 11.23 -9.54 2.77
C MET A 56 11.40 -10.96 2.24
N ALA A 57 11.53 -11.14 0.91
CA ALA A 57 11.81 -12.43 0.32
C ALA A 57 13.15 -13.02 0.77
N ALA A 58 14.19 -12.18 0.93
CA ALA A 58 15.52 -12.63 1.35
C ALA A 58 15.50 -13.19 2.77
N LYS A 59 14.72 -12.55 3.65
CA LYS A 59 14.49 -13.04 5.03
C LYS A 59 13.71 -14.34 5.03
N GLU A 60 12.69 -14.48 4.19
CA GLU A 60 11.85 -15.68 4.12
C GLU A 60 12.61 -16.91 3.59
N CYS A 61 13.38 -16.75 2.50
CA CYS A 61 14.11 -17.87 1.89
C CYS A 61 15.53 -18.08 2.46
N GLY A 62 15.99 -17.22 3.37
CA GLY A 62 17.31 -17.30 3.98
C GLY A 62 18.47 -17.01 3.01
N LEU A 63 18.29 -16.05 2.09
CA LEU A 63 19.40 -15.57 1.25
C LEU A 63 20.50 -15.01 2.15
N LYS A 64 21.76 -15.43 1.91
CA LYS A 64 22.88 -15.07 2.80
C LYS A 64 23.11 -13.57 2.94
N LYS A 65 22.99 -12.82 1.83
CA LYS A 65 23.17 -11.38 1.81
C LYS A 65 22.43 -10.75 0.63
N LEU A 66 21.58 -9.77 0.93
CA LEU A 66 21.01 -8.86 -0.07
C LEU A 66 21.85 -7.58 -0.05
N ILE A 67 22.28 -7.11 -1.22
CA ILE A 67 23.02 -5.85 -1.36
C ILE A 67 22.08 -4.81 -1.98
N VAL A 68 22.02 -3.64 -1.37
CA VAL A 68 21.19 -2.53 -1.84
C VAL A 68 22.02 -1.63 -2.74
N GLY A 69 21.53 -1.37 -3.95
CA GLY A 69 22.19 -0.47 -4.89
C GLY A 69 21.24 0.08 -5.94
N SER A 70 21.81 0.79 -6.90
CA SER A 70 21.06 1.37 -8.01
C SER A 70 21.93 1.50 -9.26
N GLU A 71 21.37 1.19 -10.43
CA GLU A 71 21.99 1.54 -11.71
C GLU A 71 21.68 3.01 -12.03
N LEU A 72 22.71 3.79 -12.34
CA LEU A 72 22.60 5.21 -12.68
C LEU A 72 23.22 5.46 -14.04
N ARG A 73 22.50 6.20 -14.89
CA ARG A 73 23.01 6.69 -16.18
C ARG A 73 23.21 8.20 -16.15
N LEU A 74 24.43 8.64 -16.40
CA LEU A 74 24.77 10.06 -16.53
C LEU A 74 24.35 10.56 -17.92
N ARG A 75 24.11 11.87 -18.04
CA ARG A 75 23.86 12.57 -19.31
C ARG A 75 24.95 12.32 -20.35
N SER A 76 26.19 12.08 -19.92
CA SER A 76 27.28 11.73 -20.84
C SER A 76 27.08 10.39 -21.54
N GLY A 77 26.21 9.51 -21.01
CA GLY A 77 25.99 8.13 -21.45
C GLY A 77 26.58 7.08 -20.51
N ARG A 78 27.47 7.48 -19.58
CA ARG A 78 28.12 6.59 -18.62
C ARG A 78 27.12 5.89 -17.72
N LYS A 79 27.32 4.59 -17.52
CA LYS A 79 26.54 3.75 -16.61
C LYS A 79 27.38 3.38 -15.39
N LEU A 80 26.84 3.62 -14.21
CA LEU A 80 27.46 3.29 -12.92
C LEU A 80 26.47 2.46 -12.09
N LEU A 81 26.97 1.42 -11.43
CA LEU A 81 26.27 0.76 -10.33
C LEU A 81 26.81 1.35 -9.04
N VAL A 82 25.92 1.82 -8.17
CA VAL A 82 26.30 2.33 -6.85
C VAL A 82 25.71 1.42 -5.79
N LEU A 83 26.56 0.83 -4.96
CA LEU A 83 26.21 -0.14 -3.92
C LEU A 83 26.47 0.49 -2.54
N ALA A 84 25.47 0.45 -1.66
CA ALA A 84 25.54 1.01 -0.32
C ALA A 84 26.28 0.07 0.64
N LYS A 85 27.40 0.52 1.23
CA LYS A 85 28.16 -0.29 2.19
C LYS A 85 27.48 -0.38 3.55
N ASN A 86 26.90 0.73 3.99
CA ASN A 86 26.32 0.96 5.32
C ASN A 86 25.16 1.97 5.21
N SER A 87 24.54 2.30 6.35
CA SER A 87 23.41 3.26 6.42
C SER A 87 23.73 4.63 5.83
N ASN A 88 24.94 5.16 6.03
CA ASN A 88 25.35 6.46 5.45
C ASN A 88 25.46 6.39 3.93
N GLY A 89 25.99 5.28 3.40
CA GLY A 89 26.05 5.04 1.96
C GLY A 89 24.67 4.92 1.33
N TYR A 90 23.74 4.24 2.03
CA TYR A 90 22.35 4.15 1.61
C TYR A 90 21.66 5.51 1.56
N ALA A 91 21.79 6.30 2.63
CA ALA A 91 21.25 7.66 2.69
C ALA A 91 21.80 8.54 1.56
N ALA A 92 23.13 8.54 1.36
CA ALA A 92 23.77 9.30 0.29
C ALA A 92 23.33 8.86 -1.12
N LEU A 93 23.08 7.56 -1.32
CA LEU A 93 22.54 7.04 -2.57
C LEU A 93 21.09 7.48 -2.79
N CYS A 94 20.25 7.44 -1.76
CA CYS A 94 18.86 7.86 -1.84
C CYS A 94 18.73 9.38 -2.05
N ASP A 95 19.59 10.18 -1.44
CA ASP A 95 19.74 11.62 -1.69
C ASP A 95 20.15 11.91 -3.14
N LEU A 96 21.11 11.15 -3.68
CA LEU A 96 21.53 11.28 -5.08
C LEU A 96 20.39 10.97 -6.04
N ILE A 97 19.66 9.87 -5.83
CA ILE A 97 18.48 9.50 -6.63
C ILE A 97 17.41 10.60 -6.51
N THR A 98 17.18 11.11 -5.31
CA THR A 98 16.22 12.21 -5.06
C THR A 98 16.58 13.45 -5.87
N ARG A 99 17.83 13.90 -5.82
CA ARG A 99 18.29 15.06 -6.62
C ARG A 99 18.10 14.80 -8.12
N ALA A 100 18.49 13.62 -8.60
CA ALA A 100 18.37 13.24 -10.00
C ALA A 100 16.93 13.24 -10.51
N ARG A 101 16.01 12.65 -9.73
CA ARG A 101 14.58 12.54 -10.05
C ARG A 101 13.86 13.88 -9.94
N ARG A 102 14.23 14.71 -8.96
CA ARG A 102 13.62 16.04 -8.77
C ARG A 102 14.08 17.07 -9.81
N ALA A 103 15.23 16.85 -10.43
CA ALA A 103 15.75 17.69 -11.52
C ALA A 103 15.05 17.45 -12.87
N ALA A 104 14.16 16.45 -12.96
CA ALA A 104 13.48 16.06 -14.20
C ALA A 104 11.96 15.92 -14.01
N ASP A 105 11.25 15.84 -15.14
CA ASP A 105 9.83 15.49 -15.16
C ASP A 105 9.61 14.06 -14.67
N LYS A 106 8.41 13.80 -14.13
CA LYS A 106 8.03 12.49 -13.61
C LYS A 106 8.36 11.36 -14.60
N GLY A 107 9.00 10.32 -14.09
CA GLY A 107 9.42 9.14 -14.85
C GLY A 107 10.81 9.25 -15.47
N HIS A 108 11.42 10.43 -15.49
CA HIS A 108 12.79 10.66 -15.94
C HIS A 108 13.70 11.00 -14.76
N TYR A 109 15.00 11.06 -15.02
CA TYR A 109 15.99 11.57 -14.09
C TYR A 109 17.16 12.15 -14.87
N GLU A 110 17.91 13.05 -14.25
CA GLU A 110 19.11 13.60 -14.84
C GLU A 110 20.28 13.54 -13.86
N LEU A 111 21.43 13.08 -14.35
CA LEU A 111 22.67 13.03 -13.59
C LEU A 111 23.84 13.54 -14.42
N THR A 112 24.71 14.30 -13.78
CA THR A 112 25.96 14.82 -14.32
C THR A 112 27.13 14.40 -13.44
N GLN A 113 28.36 14.75 -13.85
CA GLN A 113 29.55 14.48 -13.02
C GLN A 113 29.54 15.30 -11.71
N LEU A 114 28.95 16.50 -11.73
CA LEU A 114 28.87 17.41 -10.58
C LEU A 114 28.06 16.78 -9.42
N ASP A 115 27.08 15.93 -9.76
CA ASP A 115 26.25 15.26 -8.76
C ASP A 115 27.02 14.30 -7.85
N PHE A 116 28.25 13.94 -8.23
CA PHE A 116 29.14 13.05 -7.47
C PHE A 116 30.36 13.78 -6.89
N GLU A 117 30.35 15.12 -6.79
CA GLU A 117 31.48 15.90 -6.22
C GLU A 117 31.93 15.39 -4.84
N ASN A 118 30.99 14.92 -4.01
CA ASN A 118 31.28 14.36 -2.68
C ASN A 118 31.86 12.93 -2.73
N GLY A 119 31.91 12.28 -3.89
CA GLY A 119 32.51 10.96 -4.11
C GLY A 119 31.80 9.77 -3.44
N LEU A 120 30.66 9.98 -2.77
CA LEU A 120 29.85 8.96 -2.10
C LEU A 120 30.69 8.02 -1.19
N PRO A 121 31.40 8.52 -0.17
CA PRO A 121 32.48 7.81 0.54
C PRO A 121 32.09 6.41 1.07
N ASP A 122 30.83 6.25 1.47
CA ASP A 122 30.27 5.01 2.01
C ASP A 122 29.61 4.10 0.97
N CYS A 123 29.83 4.37 -0.32
CA CYS A 123 29.40 3.53 -1.43
C CYS A 123 30.59 2.90 -2.15
N ILE A 124 30.34 1.74 -2.76
CA ILE A 124 31.17 1.16 -3.82
C ILE A 124 30.54 1.50 -5.16
N VAL A 125 31.36 1.87 -6.13
CA VAL A 125 30.94 2.18 -7.50
C VAL A 125 31.53 1.16 -8.46
N ILE A 126 30.70 0.63 -9.35
CA ILE A 126 31.12 -0.26 -10.43
C ILE A 126 30.78 0.44 -11.74
N TRP A 127 31.80 0.80 -12.51
CA TRP A 127 31.62 1.35 -13.84
C TRP A 127 31.30 0.23 -14.84
N VAL A 128 30.23 0.41 -15.62
CA VAL A 128 29.85 -0.48 -16.72
C VAL A 128 30.20 0.19 -18.05
N PRO A 129 31.30 -0.20 -18.71
CA PRO A 129 31.71 0.40 -19.98
C PRO A 129 30.73 0.07 -21.11
N ASP A 130 30.38 1.06 -21.94
CA ASP A 130 29.60 0.83 -23.18
C ASP A 130 30.52 0.36 -24.32
N GLU A 131 29.98 -0.40 -25.26
CA GLU A 131 30.72 -0.92 -26.44
C GLU A 131 31.25 0.21 -27.35
N LYS A 132 30.65 1.41 -27.28
CA LYS A 132 30.96 2.54 -28.17
C LYS A 132 31.97 3.56 -27.62
N TYR A 133 32.45 3.43 -26.38
CA TYR A 133 33.39 4.42 -25.84
C TYR A 133 34.81 4.21 -26.34
N SER A 134 35.34 5.20 -27.07
CA SER A 134 36.79 5.37 -27.21
C SER A 134 37.36 5.81 -25.86
N LEU A 135 38.32 5.04 -25.37
CA LEU A 135 38.93 5.10 -24.04
C LEU A 135 39.80 6.35 -23.76
N ASP A 136 39.48 7.53 -24.32
CA ASP A 136 40.34 8.71 -24.25
C ASP A 136 39.74 9.92 -23.50
N VAL A 137 40.62 10.53 -22.70
CA VAL A 137 40.59 11.81 -21.95
C VAL A 137 39.70 11.93 -20.70
N GLU A 138 38.51 11.33 -20.62
CA GLU A 138 37.60 11.57 -19.48
C GLU A 138 37.66 10.56 -18.32
N ASP A 139 38.51 9.52 -18.39
CA ASP A 139 38.57 8.44 -17.38
C ASP A 139 39.23 8.86 -16.05
N HIS A 140 39.95 9.99 -16.03
CA HIS A 140 40.60 10.51 -14.82
C HIS A 140 39.60 10.84 -13.72
N TRP A 141 38.44 11.41 -14.09
CA TRP A 141 37.42 11.83 -13.13
C TRP A 141 36.93 10.67 -12.26
N LEU A 142 36.56 9.53 -12.88
CA LEU A 142 36.07 8.35 -12.14
C LEU A 142 37.07 7.92 -11.06
N ARG A 143 38.35 7.86 -11.43
CA ARG A 143 39.41 7.44 -10.52
C ARG A 143 39.70 8.47 -9.44
N GLU A 144 39.66 9.76 -9.77
CA GLU A 144 39.90 10.83 -8.80
C GLU A 144 38.76 10.93 -7.77
N THR A 145 37.52 10.76 -8.24
CA THR A 145 36.30 10.84 -7.42
C THR A 145 36.12 9.62 -6.52
N PHE A 146 36.25 8.40 -7.07
CA PHE A 146 35.91 7.17 -6.34
C PHE A 146 37.13 6.41 -5.80
N ARG A 147 38.33 6.66 -6.35
CA ARG A 147 39.62 6.11 -5.88
C ARG A 147 39.59 4.57 -5.76
N ASP A 148 39.83 4.05 -4.57
CA ASP A 148 39.87 2.63 -4.22
C ASP A 148 38.48 1.98 -4.13
N ARG A 149 37.41 2.77 -4.30
CA ARG A 149 36.02 2.30 -4.27
C ARG A 149 35.42 2.14 -5.66
N LEU A 150 36.26 1.97 -6.67
CA LEU A 150 35.87 1.86 -8.08
C LEU A 150 36.33 0.54 -8.70
N TRP A 151 35.39 -0.18 -9.32
CA TRP A 151 35.64 -1.38 -10.12
C TRP A 151 35.14 -1.22 -11.55
N ILE A 152 35.64 -2.05 -12.45
CA ILE A 152 35.12 -2.20 -13.82
C ILE A 152 34.29 -3.48 -13.89
N ALA A 153 33.02 -3.37 -14.29
CA ALA A 153 32.16 -4.52 -14.53
C ALA A 153 32.64 -5.32 -15.74
N VAL A 154 32.60 -6.64 -15.62
CA VAL A 154 32.85 -7.59 -16.69
C VAL A 154 31.58 -8.41 -16.91
N GLU A 155 30.91 -8.15 -18.02
CA GLU A 155 29.64 -8.77 -18.41
C GLU A 155 29.85 -9.69 -19.61
N LEU A 156 30.04 -10.99 -19.35
CA LEU A 156 30.28 -11.98 -20.39
C LEU A 156 28.98 -12.71 -20.73
N LEU A 157 28.32 -12.27 -21.82
CA LEU A 157 26.93 -12.63 -22.17
C LEU A 157 26.80 -13.53 -23.41
N ALA A 158 27.83 -14.29 -23.76
CA ALA A 158 27.86 -15.22 -24.90
C ALA A 158 27.48 -14.60 -26.26
N ASP A 159 27.97 -13.39 -26.53
CA ASP A 159 27.76 -12.67 -27.80
C ASP A 159 28.79 -13.04 -28.89
N GLY A 160 29.73 -13.95 -28.57
CA GLY A 160 30.82 -14.36 -29.46
C GLY A 160 32.08 -13.47 -29.37
N ARG A 161 32.04 -12.33 -28.68
CA ARG A 161 33.17 -11.39 -28.52
C ARG A 161 33.73 -11.33 -27.10
N GLN A 162 33.22 -12.15 -26.19
CA GLN A 162 33.60 -12.20 -24.77
C GLN A 162 35.12 -12.24 -24.51
N HIS A 163 35.90 -12.97 -25.32
CA HIS A 163 37.35 -13.05 -25.15
C HIS A 163 38.04 -11.72 -25.47
N GLU A 164 37.63 -11.06 -26.55
CA GLU A 164 38.13 -9.74 -26.96
C GLU A 164 37.70 -8.66 -25.95
N GLN A 165 36.44 -8.70 -25.53
CA GLN A 165 35.89 -7.81 -24.52
C GLN A 165 36.65 -7.92 -23.20
N LEU A 166 36.86 -9.14 -22.70
CA LEU A 166 37.63 -9.38 -21.48
C LEU A 166 39.08 -8.90 -21.61
N ALA A 167 39.72 -9.13 -22.76
CA ALA A 167 41.09 -8.65 -23.00
C ALA A 167 41.16 -7.11 -22.98
N CYS A 168 40.21 -6.44 -23.64
CA CYS A 168 40.10 -4.98 -23.66
C CYS A 168 39.86 -4.40 -22.26
N LEU A 169 38.93 -4.99 -21.50
CA LEU A 169 38.65 -4.57 -20.12
C LEU A 169 39.84 -4.79 -19.21
N ARG A 170 40.58 -5.91 -19.37
CA ARG A 170 41.81 -6.17 -18.59
C ARG A 170 42.90 -5.14 -18.89
N GLU A 171 43.07 -4.77 -20.16
CA GLU A 171 44.04 -3.72 -20.53
C GLU A 171 43.62 -2.35 -19.96
N THR A 172 42.32 -2.05 -20.02
CA THR A 172 41.75 -0.84 -19.41
C THR A 172 41.97 -0.82 -17.90
N GLY A 173 41.69 -1.92 -17.21
CA GLY A 173 41.94 -2.07 -15.77
C GLY A 173 43.40 -1.88 -15.40
N LYS A 174 44.34 -2.41 -16.21
CA LYS A 174 45.78 -2.16 -15.99
C LYS A 174 46.16 -0.69 -16.19
N ARG A 175 45.71 -0.06 -17.27
CA ARG A 175 45.96 1.35 -17.60
C ARG A 175 45.44 2.27 -16.49
N LEU A 176 44.20 2.04 -16.06
CA LEU A 176 43.54 2.84 -15.04
C LEU A 176 43.87 2.39 -13.61
N ARG A 177 44.56 1.26 -13.44
CA ARG A 177 44.83 0.59 -12.15
C ARG A 177 43.54 0.32 -11.36
N LEU A 178 42.51 -0.15 -12.04
CA LEU A 178 41.22 -0.50 -11.46
C LEU A 178 41.02 -2.02 -11.47
N PRO A 179 40.52 -2.60 -10.37
CA PRO A 179 40.11 -4.00 -10.33
C PRO A 179 38.90 -4.25 -11.25
N LEU A 180 38.82 -5.48 -11.76
CA LEU A 180 37.70 -5.96 -12.57
C LEU A 180 36.84 -6.90 -11.71
N VAL A 181 35.54 -6.90 -11.94
CA VAL A 181 34.60 -7.78 -11.23
C VAL A 181 33.59 -8.42 -12.18
N ALA A 182 33.22 -9.67 -11.92
CA ALA A 182 32.19 -10.37 -12.68
C ALA A 182 30.78 -9.83 -12.35
N CYS A 183 30.04 -9.39 -13.37
CA CYS A 183 28.64 -8.96 -13.27
C CYS A 183 27.79 -9.68 -14.32
N GLY A 184 26.54 -9.99 -14.01
CA GLY A 184 25.64 -10.71 -14.92
C GLY A 184 24.72 -9.84 -15.77
N ASP A 185 24.56 -8.56 -15.43
CA ASP A 185 23.53 -7.65 -15.99
C ASP A 185 22.20 -8.39 -16.16
N VAL A 186 21.74 -8.87 -15.00
CA VAL A 186 20.64 -9.82 -14.85
C VAL A 186 19.33 -9.07 -14.97
N HIS A 187 18.52 -9.45 -15.96
CA HIS A 187 17.18 -8.93 -16.16
C HIS A 187 16.10 -9.98 -15.91
N MET A 188 16.51 -11.24 -15.73
CA MET A 188 15.65 -12.41 -15.65
C MET A 188 16.11 -13.33 -14.53
N HIS A 189 15.22 -13.91 -13.74
CA HIS A 189 15.62 -14.95 -12.79
C HIS A 189 16.00 -16.26 -13.49
N ARG A 190 15.43 -16.54 -14.67
CA ARG A 190 15.72 -17.77 -15.45
C ARG A 190 15.73 -17.52 -16.95
N ARG A 191 16.46 -18.34 -17.70
CA ARG A 191 16.61 -18.23 -19.16
C ARG A 191 15.29 -18.26 -19.94
N SER A 192 14.32 -19.08 -19.51
CA SER A 192 13.01 -19.20 -20.18
C SER A 192 12.16 -17.92 -20.10
N ARG A 193 12.53 -16.98 -19.23
CA ARG A 193 11.88 -15.66 -19.12
C ARG A 193 12.17 -14.75 -20.32
N ARG A 194 13.09 -15.13 -21.22
CA ARG A 194 13.45 -14.38 -22.45
C ARG A 194 12.23 -13.94 -23.27
N LEU A 195 11.24 -14.81 -23.42
CA LEU A 195 10.04 -14.47 -24.20
C LEU A 195 9.33 -13.23 -23.63
N LEU A 196 9.24 -13.10 -22.31
CA LEU A 196 8.69 -11.93 -21.65
C LEU A 196 9.62 -10.73 -21.77
N GLN A 197 10.93 -10.91 -21.59
CA GLN A 197 11.93 -9.85 -21.74
C GLN A 197 11.87 -9.17 -23.12
N ASP A 198 11.80 -9.97 -24.18
CA ASP A 198 11.72 -9.46 -25.55
C ASP A 198 10.39 -8.71 -25.76
N MET A 199 9.30 -9.23 -25.19
CA MET A 199 7.98 -8.57 -25.23
C MET A 199 7.97 -7.23 -24.47
N LEU A 200 8.56 -7.17 -23.27
CA LEU A 200 8.69 -5.92 -22.50
C LEU A 200 9.49 -4.87 -23.27
N THR A 201 10.55 -5.30 -23.95
CA THR A 201 11.37 -4.43 -24.80
C THR A 201 10.55 -3.88 -25.98
N ALA A 202 9.79 -4.73 -26.67
CA ALA A 202 8.91 -4.30 -27.76
C ALA A 202 7.85 -3.28 -27.28
N ILE A 203 7.25 -3.50 -26.09
CA ILE A 203 6.30 -2.57 -25.47
C ILE A 203 6.98 -1.24 -25.14
N ARG A 204 8.17 -1.26 -24.53
CA ARG A 204 8.94 -0.07 -24.15
C ARG A 204 9.28 0.80 -25.36
N GLU A 205 9.82 0.17 -26.40
CA GLU A 205 10.26 0.84 -27.64
C GLU A 205 9.08 1.13 -28.60
N ARG A 206 7.86 0.71 -28.24
CA ARG A 206 6.62 0.92 -29.02
C ARG A 206 6.69 0.35 -30.45
N VAL A 207 7.31 -0.81 -30.60
CA VAL A 207 7.44 -1.54 -31.86
C VAL A 207 6.78 -2.92 -31.75
N THR A 208 6.49 -3.55 -32.89
CA THR A 208 6.10 -4.96 -32.87
C THR A 208 7.33 -5.84 -32.64
N ILE A 209 7.12 -7.03 -32.07
CA ILE A 209 8.19 -7.99 -31.81
C ILE A 209 8.96 -8.34 -33.09
N ASP A 210 8.26 -8.47 -34.22
CA ASP A 210 8.83 -8.77 -35.53
C ASP A 210 9.73 -7.64 -36.06
N ASN A 211 9.50 -6.40 -35.61
CA ASN A 211 10.24 -5.20 -36.03
C ASN A 211 11.29 -4.74 -35.00
N ALA A 212 11.39 -5.40 -33.84
CA ALA A 212 12.28 -4.96 -32.77
C ALA A 212 13.77 -5.09 -33.13
N GLY A 213 14.15 -6.06 -33.97
CA GLY A 213 15.53 -6.20 -34.47
C GLY A 213 16.59 -6.19 -33.36
N PHE A 214 17.60 -5.33 -33.49
CA PHE A 214 18.70 -5.17 -32.53
C PHE A 214 18.34 -4.44 -31.23
N LEU A 215 17.07 -4.05 -31.05
CA LEU A 215 16.59 -3.57 -29.75
C LEU A 215 16.49 -4.73 -28.74
N LEU A 216 16.26 -5.95 -29.23
CA LEU A 216 16.20 -7.15 -28.41
C LEU A 216 17.60 -7.62 -28.01
N TYR A 217 17.68 -8.34 -26.89
CA TYR A 217 18.94 -8.98 -26.53
C TYR A 217 19.28 -10.12 -27.51
N PRO A 218 20.58 -10.27 -27.89
CA PRO A 218 20.99 -11.31 -28.83
C PRO A 218 20.60 -12.73 -28.38
N ASN A 219 20.66 -12.97 -27.07
CA ASN A 219 20.41 -14.28 -26.46
C ASN A 219 19.72 -14.12 -25.07
N GLY A 220 19.49 -15.25 -24.40
CA GLY A 220 18.86 -15.30 -23.07
C GLY A 220 19.84 -15.32 -21.90
N GLU A 221 21.10 -14.91 -22.06
CA GLU A 221 22.13 -15.08 -21.02
C GLU A 221 22.06 -14.07 -19.86
N ARG A 222 21.20 -13.04 -19.97
CA ARG A 222 20.92 -12.04 -18.93
C ARG A 222 20.01 -12.57 -17.82
N HIS A 223 20.37 -13.72 -17.26
CA HIS A 223 19.65 -14.36 -16.16
C HIS A 223 20.59 -14.79 -15.02
N LEU A 224 20.02 -15.15 -13.86
CA LEU A 224 20.80 -15.78 -12.79
C LEU A 224 21.30 -17.16 -13.25
N ARG A 225 22.62 -17.35 -13.24
CA ARG A 225 23.30 -18.53 -13.80
C ARG A 225 23.84 -19.41 -12.68
N SER A 226 23.81 -20.72 -12.85
CA SER A 226 24.43 -21.65 -11.89
C SER A 226 25.92 -21.34 -11.68
N ILE A 227 26.41 -21.53 -10.45
CA ILE A 227 27.83 -21.33 -10.11
C ILE A 227 28.73 -22.15 -11.04
N GLU A 228 28.34 -23.39 -11.37
CA GLU A 228 29.08 -24.27 -12.26
C GLU A 228 29.26 -23.62 -13.65
N LEU A 229 28.22 -23.02 -14.21
CA LEU A 229 28.29 -22.31 -15.48
C LEU A 229 29.16 -21.06 -15.37
N LEU A 230 29.02 -20.28 -14.28
CA LEU A 230 29.82 -19.08 -14.05
C LEU A 230 31.32 -19.39 -13.97
N GLN A 231 31.71 -20.53 -13.37
CA GLN A 231 33.10 -20.99 -13.34
C GLN A 231 33.69 -21.30 -14.72
N HIS A 232 32.85 -21.65 -15.70
CA HIS A 232 33.29 -21.87 -17.08
C HIS A 232 33.39 -20.56 -17.87
N ILE A 233 32.60 -19.55 -17.50
CA ILE A 233 32.52 -18.26 -18.20
C ILE A 233 33.58 -17.28 -17.69
N TYR A 234 33.73 -17.19 -16.36
CA TYR A 234 34.57 -16.20 -15.71
C TYR A 234 35.87 -16.81 -15.18
N PRO A 235 37.00 -16.11 -15.34
CA PRO A 235 38.20 -16.37 -14.55
C PRO A 235 37.88 -16.32 -13.03
N ALA A 236 38.52 -17.21 -12.27
CA ALA A 236 38.25 -17.37 -10.84
C ALA A 236 38.48 -16.09 -10.04
N GLU A 237 39.43 -15.25 -10.45
CA GLU A 237 39.72 -13.98 -9.79
C GLU A 237 38.56 -12.97 -9.88
N LEU A 238 37.80 -12.95 -10.99
CA LEU A 238 36.67 -12.04 -11.15
C LEU A 238 35.46 -12.45 -10.28
N LEU A 239 35.27 -13.77 -10.13
CA LEU A 239 34.26 -14.32 -9.22
C LEU A 239 34.64 -14.06 -7.76
N ALA A 240 35.91 -14.24 -7.40
CA ALA A 240 36.39 -13.93 -6.06
C ALA A 240 36.24 -12.44 -5.72
N GLU A 241 36.49 -11.54 -6.68
CA GLU A 241 36.32 -10.10 -6.47
C GLU A 241 34.86 -9.70 -6.21
N SER A 242 33.89 -10.40 -6.82
CA SER A 242 32.47 -10.16 -6.54
C SER A 242 32.13 -10.44 -5.07
N VAL A 243 32.72 -11.49 -4.51
CA VAL A 243 32.56 -11.89 -3.12
C VAL A 243 33.30 -10.94 -2.19
N HIS A 244 34.47 -10.43 -2.59
CA HIS A 244 35.22 -9.42 -1.85
C HIS A 244 34.39 -8.14 -1.67
N ILE A 245 33.76 -7.65 -2.74
CA ILE A 245 32.82 -6.51 -2.66
C ILE A 245 31.66 -6.86 -1.73
N ALA A 246 31.03 -8.02 -1.92
CA ALA A 246 29.90 -8.45 -1.10
C ALA A 246 30.25 -8.55 0.39
N ASP A 247 31.45 -9.03 0.75
CA ASP A 247 31.93 -9.13 2.12
C ASP A 247 32.05 -7.75 2.80
N ALA A 248 32.31 -6.69 2.03
CA ALA A 248 32.36 -5.29 2.51
C ALA A 248 30.99 -4.59 2.62
N MET A 249 29.90 -5.23 2.17
CA MET A 249 28.53 -4.72 2.31
C MET A 249 27.93 -5.19 3.63
N HIS A 250 27.46 -4.24 4.44
CA HIS A 250 26.91 -4.49 5.78
C HIS A 250 25.50 -3.94 5.97
N PHE A 251 25.07 -2.99 5.13
CA PHE A 251 23.75 -2.38 5.23
C PHE A 251 22.61 -3.39 5.11
N SER A 252 21.63 -3.27 6.00
CA SER A 252 20.33 -3.93 5.94
C SER A 252 19.20 -2.90 6.06
N LEU A 253 18.07 -3.13 5.38
CA LEU A 253 16.88 -2.30 5.56
C LEU A 253 16.31 -2.37 6.99
N ASP A 254 16.65 -3.42 7.75
CA ASP A 254 16.28 -3.53 9.17
C ASP A 254 16.98 -2.46 10.04
N GLU A 255 18.00 -1.76 9.53
CA GLU A 255 18.68 -0.66 10.22
C GLU A 255 17.95 0.68 10.08
N LEU A 256 16.97 0.79 9.18
CA LEU A 256 16.22 2.03 8.97
C LEU A 256 15.39 2.37 10.21
N ARG A 257 15.69 3.52 10.81
CA ARG A 257 14.97 4.04 11.97
C ARG A 257 14.14 5.24 11.56
N TYR A 258 12.84 5.04 11.49
CA TYR A 258 11.90 6.10 11.23
C TYR A 258 11.52 6.81 12.54
N GLN A 259 11.56 8.14 12.53
CA GLN A 259 11.20 8.99 13.67
C GLN A 259 10.23 10.08 13.23
N TYR A 260 9.18 10.30 14.02
CA TYR A 260 8.23 11.39 13.78
C TYR A 260 8.79 12.75 14.21
N PRO A 261 8.37 13.85 13.55
CA PRO A 261 8.72 15.20 13.98
C PRO A 261 8.36 15.50 15.44
N HIS A 262 9.29 16.11 16.16
CA HIS A 262 9.08 16.57 17.54
C HIS A 262 8.54 18.01 17.64
N GLU A 263 8.58 18.79 16.55
CA GLU A 263 8.26 20.23 16.48
C GLU A 263 6.78 20.59 16.78
N ILE A 264 5.93 19.61 17.09
CA ILE A 264 4.50 19.80 17.35
C ILE A 264 4.24 20.13 18.83
N VAL A 265 5.26 20.01 19.69
CA VAL A 265 5.15 20.23 21.14
C VAL A 265 5.64 21.64 21.50
N PRO A 266 4.89 22.40 22.34
CA PRO A 266 5.36 23.67 22.87
C PRO A 266 6.63 23.54 23.73
N ASP A 267 7.44 24.60 23.77
CA ASP A 267 8.64 24.65 24.60
C ASP A 267 8.33 24.33 26.07
N GLY A 268 9.05 23.35 26.63
CA GLY A 268 8.91 22.92 28.03
C GLY A 268 7.85 21.84 28.29
N GLU A 269 7.12 21.37 27.28
CA GLU A 269 6.25 20.20 27.37
C GLU A 269 6.91 18.96 26.71
N THR A 270 6.48 17.78 27.13
CA THR A 270 6.75 16.50 26.43
C THR A 270 5.58 16.15 25.50
N THR A 271 5.80 15.29 24.51
CA THR A 271 4.73 14.77 23.63
C THR A 271 3.59 14.15 24.45
N ALA A 272 3.93 13.36 25.48
CA ALA A 272 2.98 12.75 26.40
C ALA A 272 2.18 13.76 27.23
N SER A 273 2.85 14.75 27.84
CA SER A 273 2.14 15.78 28.63
C SER A 273 1.24 16.64 27.75
N HIS A 274 1.69 16.97 26.53
CA HIS A 274 0.92 17.77 25.59
C HIS A 274 -0.33 17.03 25.10
N LEU A 275 -0.17 15.77 24.71
CA LEU A 275 -1.29 14.92 24.28
C LEU A 275 -2.33 14.76 25.40
N ARG A 276 -1.89 14.55 26.64
CA ARG A 276 -2.78 14.47 27.80
C ARG A 276 -3.55 15.77 28.00
N ARG A 277 -2.88 16.92 27.99
CA ARG A 277 -3.51 18.24 28.15
C ARG A 277 -4.58 18.50 27.08
N LEU A 278 -4.29 18.17 25.82
CA LEU A 278 -5.24 18.30 24.71
C LEU A 278 -6.43 17.35 24.87
N THR A 279 -6.18 16.12 25.34
CA THR A 279 -7.23 15.12 25.59
C THR A 279 -8.17 15.60 26.70
N GLU A 280 -7.65 16.11 27.81
CA GLU A 280 -8.43 16.67 28.92
C GLU A 280 -9.25 17.90 28.49
N ALA A 281 -8.67 18.80 27.69
CA ALA A 281 -9.42 19.91 27.11
C ALA A 281 -10.52 19.44 26.14
N GLY A 282 -10.27 18.33 25.42
CA GLY A 282 -11.26 17.64 24.59
C GLY A 282 -12.42 17.09 25.41
N MET A 283 -12.13 16.42 26.53
CA MET A 283 -13.11 15.87 27.46
C MET A 283 -14.08 16.94 27.96
N GLN A 284 -13.57 18.09 28.40
CA GLN A 284 -14.40 19.20 28.88
C GLN A 284 -15.33 19.76 27.79
N ARG A 285 -14.86 19.81 26.54
CA ARG A 285 -15.66 20.31 25.40
C ARG A 285 -16.74 19.31 24.97
N ARG A 286 -16.43 18.02 24.96
CA ARG A 286 -17.34 16.96 24.50
C ARG A 286 -18.38 16.58 25.54
N TRP A 287 -18.03 16.69 26.83
CA TRP A 287 -18.93 16.38 27.96
C TRP A 287 -18.93 17.55 28.97
N PRO A 288 -19.63 18.65 28.66
CA PRO A 288 -19.72 19.81 29.57
C PRO A 288 -20.34 19.46 30.93
N ASP A 289 -21.24 18.45 30.96
CA ASP A 289 -21.92 17.97 32.16
C ASP A 289 -21.16 16.85 32.91
N GLY A 290 -19.95 16.51 32.44
CA GLY A 290 -19.09 15.49 33.04
C GLY A 290 -18.94 14.22 32.20
N VAL A 291 -17.72 13.66 32.20
CA VAL A 291 -17.37 12.45 31.43
C VAL A 291 -17.80 11.19 32.19
N PRO A 292 -18.48 10.21 31.56
CA PRO A 292 -18.81 8.95 32.23
C PRO A 292 -17.57 8.19 32.72
N ASP A 293 -17.62 7.61 33.93
CA ASP A 293 -16.49 6.88 34.54
C ASP A 293 -15.91 5.78 33.65
N LYS A 294 -16.77 5.09 32.88
CA LYS A 294 -16.34 4.07 31.93
C LYS A 294 -15.43 4.65 30.85
N VAL A 295 -15.75 5.85 30.36
CA VAL A 295 -14.99 6.55 29.32
C VAL A 295 -13.69 7.12 29.89
N VAL A 296 -13.69 7.64 31.13
CA VAL A 296 -12.46 8.08 31.81
C VAL A 296 -11.46 6.93 31.91
N ARG A 297 -11.88 5.74 32.37
CA ARG A 297 -11.01 4.56 32.45
C ARG A 297 -10.50 4.13 31.07
N LEU A 298 -11.31 4.26 30.03
CA LEU A 298 -10.92 3.94 28.66
C LEU A 298 -9.84 4.90 28.14
N ILE A 299 -10.00 6.20 28.38
CA ILE A 299 -9.03 7.23 27.99
C ILE A 299 -7.69 7.02 28.70
N GLU A 300 -7.70 6.74 30.01
CA GLU A 300 -6.46 6.48 30.75
C GLU A 300 -5.74 5.23 30.26
N HIS A 301 -6.49 4.15 29.98
CA HIS A 301 -5.92 2.94 29.40
C HIS A 301 -5.30 3.21 28.03
N GLU A 302 -5.99 3.97 27.18
CA GLU A 302 -5.52 4.31 25.85
C GLU A 302 -4.29 5.21 25.87
N LEU A 303 -4.27 6.26 26.71
CA LEU A 303 -3.09 7.12 26.89
C LEU A 303 -1.86 6.32 27.35
N GLN A 304 -2.04 5.34 28.25
CA GLN A 304 -0.94 4.46 28.65
C GLN A 304 -0.47 3.57 27.48
N LEU A 305 -1.38 3.02 26.68
CA LEU A 305 -1.01 2.22 25.51
C LEU A 305 -0.26 3.05 24.46
N ILE A 306 -0.68 4.29 24.22
CA ILE A 306 -0.01 5.21 23.30
C ILE A 306 1.42 5.49 23.79
N ALA A 307 1.59 5.76 25.09
CA ALA A 307 2.90 6.02 25.68
C ALA A 307 3.82 4.80 25.67
N ASP A 308 3.29 3.60 25.95
CA ASP A 308 4.06 2.37 25.94
C ASP A 308 4.57 2.00 24.53
N LEU A 309 3.95 2.53 23.47
CA LEU A 309 4.30 2.30 22.07
C LEU A 309 4.89 3.53 21.38
N GLU A 310 5.10 4.62 22.12
CA GLU A 310 5.71 5.88 21.65
C GLU A 310 4.96 6.51 20.44
N TYR A 311 3.62 6.40 20.41
CA TYR A 311 2.79 6.93 19.33
C TYR A 311 2.27 8.37 19.55
N GLU A 312 2.67 9.05 20.62
CA GLU A 312 2.22 10.40 20.91
C GLU A 312 2.49 11.41 19.77
N PRO A 313 3.69 11.43 19.15
CA PRO A 313 3.96 12.34 18.03
C PRO A 313 2.98 12.14 16.86
N TYR A 314 2.58 10.90 16.60
CA TYR A 314 1.65 10.57 15.53
C TYR A 314 0.26 11.15 15.79
N PHE A 315 -0.27 10.97 17.00
CA PHE A 315 -1.56 11.56 17.39
C PHE A 315 -1.55 13.09 17.33
N LEU A 316 -0.46 13.70 17.80
CA LEU A 316 -0.28 15.15 17.75
C LEU A 316 -0.21 15.68 16.32
N THR A 317 0.45 14.95 15.41
CA THR A 317 0.52 15.29 13.98
C THR A 317 -0.86 15.30 13.35
N VAL A 318 -1.66 14.26 13.59
CA VAL A 318 -3.02 14.20 13.04
C VAL A 318 -3.92 15.26 13.66
N TYR A 319 -3.82 15.48 14.98
CA TYR A 319 -4.56 16.55 15.65
C TYR A 319 -4.25 17.92 15.04
N ASP A 320 -2.98 18.23 14.78
CA ASP A 320 -2.55 19.48 14.18
C ASP A 320 -3.12 19.69 12.77
N ILE A 321 -3.10 18.66 11.93
CA ILE A 321 -3.70 18.68 10.59
C ILE A 321 -5.22 18.94 10.68
N VAL A 322 -5.91 18.25 11.59
CA VAL A 322 -7.35 18.44 11.83
C VAL A 322 -7.65 19.83 12.39
N ALA A 323 -6.80 20.33 13.31
CA ALA A 323 -6.93 21.66 13.87
C ALA A 323 -6.76 22.76 12.81
N PHE A 324 -5.78 22.60 11.91
CA PHE A 324 -5.62 23.46 10.75
C PHE A 324 -6.88 23.44 9.86
N ALA A 325 -7.37 22.26 9.48
CA ALA A 325 -8.56 22.13 8.65
C ALA A 325 -9.77 22.84 9.28
N ARG A 326 -10.02 22.64 10.58
CA ARG A 326 -11.07 23.32 11.32
C ARG A 326 -10.88 24.84 11.37
N SER A 327 -9.64 25.33 11.56
CA SER A 327 -9.33 26.76 11.54
C SER A 327 -9.66 27.44 10.19
N GLN A 328 -9.62 26.66 9.11
CA GLN A 328 -9.96 27.11 7.74
C GLN A 328 -11.42 26.78 7.37
N ASN A 329 -12.24 26.36 8.33
CA ASN A 329 -13.61 25.90 8.13
C ASN A 329 -13.73 24.80 7.07
N ILE A 330 -12.77 23.86 7.05
CA ILE A 330 -12.81 22.66 6.21
C ILE A 330 -13.46 21.55 7.03
N LEU A 331 -14.56 20.98 6.53
CA LEU A 331 -15.16 19.80 7.14
C LEU A 331 -14.23 18.60 7.00
N CYS A 332 -14.04 17.89 8.11
CA CYS A 332 -13.25 16.67 8.15
C CYS A 332 -13.85 15.65 9.13
N GLN A 333 -13.54 14.37 8.90
CA GLN A 333 -13.99 13.28 9.75
C GLN A 333 -13.00 12.11 9.74
N GLY A 334 -12.56 11.70 10.92
CA GLY A 334 -11.78 10.47 11.08
C GLY A 334 -12.63 9.21 10.92
N ARG A 335 -12.05 8.17 10.32
CA ARG A 335 -12.73 6.88 10.06
C ARG A 335 -11.83 5.69 10.37
N GLY A 336 -12.34 4.49 10.08
CA GLY A 336 -11.56 3.25 10.20
C GLY A 336 -11.34 2.85 11.66
N SER A 337 -10.15 2.35 11.97
CA SER A 337 -9.77 1.95 13.33
C SER A 337 -9.67 3.13 14.29
N ALA A 338 -9.36 4.34 13.81
CA ALA A 338 -9.31 5.53 14.66
C ALA A 338 -10.65 5.84 15.34
N ALA A 339 -11.78 5.42 14.74
CA ALA A 339 -13.10 5.55 15.38
C ALA A 339 -13.28 4.65 16.63
N ASN A 340 -12.37 3.70 16.90
CA ASN A 340 -12.31 2.93 18.15
C ASN A 340 -11.49 3.62 19.26
N SER A 341 -11.04 4.87 19.04
CA SER A 341 -10.22 5.62 19.98
C SER A 341 -11.02 6.71 20.70
N ALA A 342 -11.02 6.67 22.04
CA ALA A 342 -11.61 7.71 22.86
C ALA A 342 -10.71 8.96 22.87
N VAL A 343 -9.39 8.79 22.80
CA VAL A 343 -8.42 9.89 22.64
C VAL A 343 -8.67 10.63 21.32
N CYS A 344 -8.82 9.94 20.19
CA CYS A 344 -9.14 10.58 18.90
C CYS A 344 -10.46 11.37 18.95
N PHE A 345 -11.47 10.87 19.66
CA PHE A 345 -12.74 11.59 19.84
C PHE A 345 -12.55 12.89 20.64
N CYS A 346 -11.76 12.85 21.71
CA CYS A 346 -11.44 14.03 22.54
C CYS A 346 -10.64 15.07 21.75
N LEU A 347 -9.68 14.63 20.93
CA LEU A 347 -8.89 15.49 20.04
C LEU A 347 -9.73 16.09 18.90
N GLY A 348 -10.95 15.60 18.66
CA GLY A 348 -11.79 16.03 17.55
C GLY A 348 -11.38 15.45 16.20
N ILE A 349 -10.57 14.39 16.20
CA ILE A 349 -10.21 13.64 14.99
C ILE A 349 -11.42 12.82 14.54
N THR A 350 -12.13 12.19 15.47
CA THR A 350 -13.35 11.42 15.20
C THR A 350 -14.57 12.06 15.84
N GLU A 351 -15.76 11.77 15.30
CA GLU A 351 -17.05 12.26 15.78
C GLU A 351 -17.91 11.15 16.43
N VAL A 352 -17.34 9.96 16.62
CA VAL A 352 -18.06 8.80 17.16
C VAL A 352 -17.89 8.73 18.68
N ASP A 353 -19.00 8.86 19.41
CA ASP A 353 -19.01 8.91 20.88
C ASP A 353 -18.73 7.54 21.53
N PRO A 354 -17.63 7.38 22.30
CA PRO A 354 -17.29 6.13 23.01
C PRO A 354 -18.30 5.73 24.10
N GLY A 355 -19.19 6.64 24.52
CA GLY A 355 -20.29 6.33 25.43
C GLY A 355 -21.42 5.54 24.78
N ARG A 356 -21.59 5.63 23.45
CA ARG A 356 -22.74 5.05 22.72
C ARG A 356 -22.45 3.71 22.03
N MET A 357 -21.18 3.31 21.96
CA MET A 357 -20.77 2.05 21.34
C MET A 357 -19.71 1.32 22.16
N GLN A 358 -19.51 0.04 21.86
CA GLN A 358 -18.48 -0.77 22.50
C GLN A 358 -17.18 -0.65 21.70
N MET A 359 -16.28 0.22 22.17
CA MET A 359 -14.96 0.42 21.58
C MET A 359 -14.06 -0.79 21.83
N LEU A 360 -13.28 -1.18 20.82
CA LEU A 360 -12.22 -2.20 20.93
C LEU A 360 -10.88 -1.55 20.58
N VAL A 361 -10.19 -0.98 21.57
CA VAL A 361 -8.95 -0.20 21.36
C VAL A 361 -7.85 -1.07 20.77
N GLU A 362 -7.80 -2.36 21.12
CA GLU A 362 -6.81 -3.33 20.61
C GLU A 362 -6.89 -3.51 19.09
N ARG A 363 -8.05 -3.22 18.50
CA ARG A 363 -8.20 -3.17 17.04
C ARG A 363 -7.42 -2.01 16.43
N PHE A 364 -7.31 -0.90 17.14
CA PHE A 364 -6.57 0.27 16.71
C PHE A 364 -5.10 0.22 17.11
N ILE A 365 -4.80 -0.03 18.39
CA ILE A 365 -3.44 -0.06 18.95
C ILE A 365 -3.23 -1.35 19.75
N SER A 366 -2.20 -2.13 19.43
CA SER A 366 -1.93 -3.39 20.13
C SER A 366 -0.42 -3.63 20.32
N LYS A 367 -0.03 -3.97 21.56
CA LYS A 367 1.35 -4.34 21.92
C LYS A 367 1.80 -5.66 21.29
N GLU A 368 0.90 -6.62 21.12
CA GLU A 368 1.24 -7.93 20.52
C GLU A 368 1.55 -7.83 19.02
N ARG A 369 1.11 -6.75 18.38
CA ARG A 369 1.16 -6.56 16.93
C ARG A 369 2.46 -5.91 16.48
N ASN A 370 2.97 -4.95 17.26
CA ASN A 370 4.09 -4.08 16.88
C ASN A 370 3.93 -3.51 15.45
N GLU A 371 2.68 -3.30 14.99
CA GLU A 371 2.38 -2.66 13.70
C GLU A 371 1.85 -1.25 13.95
N PRO A 372 2.23 -0.30 13.08
CA PRO A 372 1.85 1.08 13.26
C PRO A 372 0.32 1.30 13.17
N PRO A 373 -0.30 2.16 14.01
CA PRO A 373 -1.69 2.55 13.86
C PRO A 373 -1.91 3.36 12.57
N ASP A 374 -3.08 3.17 11.95
CA ASP A 374 -3.52 3.94 10.77
C ASP A 374 -4.69 4.85 11.17
N ILE A 375 -4.48 6.17 11.08
CA ILE A 375 -5.49 7.20 11.29
C ILE A 375 -5.86 7.83 9.95
N ASP A 376 -6.99 7.39 9.41
CA ASP A 376 -7.58 7.92 8.19
C ASP A 376 -8.47 9.12 8.50
N VAL A 377 -8.22 10.25 7.86
CA VAL A 377 -9.09 11.43 7.96
C VAL A 377 -9.60 11.85 6.58
N ASP A 378 -10.91 11.88 6.43
CA ASP A 378 -11.56 12.45 5.25
C ASP A 378 -11.68 13.97 5.39
N PHE A 379 -11.33 14.68 4.33
CA PHE A 379 -11.53 16.12 4.17
C PHE A 379 -12.47 16.38 2.99
N GLU A 380 -13.01 17.60 2.90
CA GLU A 380 -13.69 18.06 1.69
C GLU A 380 -12.84 17.84 0.43
N HIS A 381 -13.39 17.12 -0.56
CA HIS A 381 -12.67 16.76 -1.77
C HIS A 381 -12.02 17.97 -2.47
N GLU A 382 -12.76 19.07 -2.63
CA GLU A 382 -12.30 20.28 -3.32
C GLU A 382 -11.25 21.09 -2.55
N ARG A 383 -11.25 21.01 -1.21
CA ARG A 383 -10.39 21.81 -0.33
C ARG A 383 -9.24 21.03 0.28
N ARG A 384 -9.19 19.73 -0.01
CA ARG A 384 -8.14 18.82 0.44
C ARG A 384 -6.73 19.28 0.05
N GLU A 385 -6.58 19.93 -1.10
CA GLU A 385 -5.29 20.48 -1.53
C GLU A 385 -4.74 21.51 -0.53
N GLU A 386 -5.60 22.30 0.12
CA GLU A 386 -5.17 23.27 1.14
C GLU A 386 -4.49 22.57 2.32
N VAL A 387 -4.98 21.40 2.71
CA VAL A 387 -4.45 20.56 3.80
C VAL A 387 -3.12 19.91 3.38
N ILE A 388 -3.04 19.40 2.15
CA ILE A 388 -1.80 18.86 1.58
C ILE A 388 -0.70 19.93 1.59
N GLN A 389 -1.02 21.12 1.09
CA GLN A 389 -0.05 22.21 1.03
C GLN A 389 0.29 22.75 2.42
N TYR A 390 -0.60 22.64 3.40
CA TYR A 390 -0.26 22.92 4.80
C TYR A 390 0.82 21.98 5.33
N ILE A 391 0.70 20.68 5.09
CA ILE A 391 1.72 19.69 5.49
C ILE A 391 3.07 20.03 4.85
N TYR A 392 3.11 20.33 3.54
CA TYR A 392 4.35 20.72 2.88
C TYR A 392 4.93 22.04 3.40
N ARG A 393 4.10 23.04 3.71
CA ARG A 393 4.57 24.31 4.29
C ARG A 393 5.13 24.14 5.71
N LYS A 394 4.53 23.26 6.49
CA LYS A 394 4.93 23.02 7.89
C LYS A 394 6.23 22.21 7.96
N TYR A 395 6.25 21.03 7.33
CA TYR A 395 7.37 20.09 7.47
C TYR A 395 8.43 20.26 6.38
N GLY A 396 8.08 20.85 5.23
CA GLY A 396 8.93 20.94 4.05
C GLY A 396 8.84 19.70 3.15
N ARG A 397 9.13 19.87 1.86
CA ARG A 397 9.14 18.75 0.86
C ARG A 397 10.29 17.76 1.04
N GLU A 398 11.25 18.10 1.89
CA GLU A 398 12.37 17.22 2.24
C GLU A 398 12.01 16.25 3.36
N ARG A 399 11.01 16.58 4.19
CA ARG A 399 10.59 15.79 5.35
C ARG A 399 9.17 15.24 5.26
N ALA A 400 8.40 15.68 4.26
CA ALA A 400 7.06 15.17 3.98
C ALA A 400 6.90 14.87 2.48
N ALA A 401 6.32 13.71 2.16
CA ALA A 401 6.00 13.30 0.81
C ALA A 401 4.86 12.26 0.81
N LEU A 402 4.17 12.14 -0.33
CA LEU A 402 3.13 11.12 -0.52
C LEU A 402 3.76 9.74 -0.76
N ALA A 403 3.13 8.68 -0.26
CA ALA A 403 3.46 7.32 -0.68
C ALA A 403 3.19 7.13 -2.19
N ALA A 404 3.91 6.21 -2.83
CA ALA A 404 3.57 5.78 -4.17
C ALA A 404 2.37 4.84 -4.17
N THR A 405 1.80 4.63 -5.35
CA THR A 405 0.90 3.51 -5.66
C THR A 405 1.47 2.81 -6.88
N VAL A 406 1.79 1.52 -6.73
CA VAL A 406 2.32 0.73 -7.85
C VAL A 406 1.16 0.33 -8.75
N ILE A 407 1.06 0.96 -9.92
CA ILE A 407 0.04 0.59 -10.91
C ILE A 407 0.52 -0.65 -11.63
N THR A 408 -0.16 -1.77 -11.42
CA THR A 408 0.17 -3.05 -12.04
C THR A 408 -0.61 -3.30 -13.33
N TYR A 409 -0.05 -4.16 -14.17
CA TYR A 409 -0.75 -4.72 -15.32
C TYR A 409 -1.95 -5.54 -14.87
N ARG A 410 -3.13 -5.12 -15.31
CA ARG A 410 -4.41 -5.81 -15.15
C ARG A 410 -4.76 -6.50 -16.47
N PRO A 411 -5.62 -7.52 -16.48
CA PRO A 411 -6.11 -8.21 -17.68
C PRO A 411 -6.24 -7.35 -18.94
N ARG A 412 -7.00 -6.26 -18.87
CA ARG A 412 -7.25 -5.37 -20.02
C ARG A 412 -6.01 -4.60 -20.47
N SER A 413 -5.22 -4.04 -19.55
CA SER A 413 -4.02 -3.27 -19.92
C SER A 413 -2.91 -4.17 -20.45
N ALA A 414 -2.75 -5.36 -19.87
CA ALA A 414 -1.80 -6.36 -20.32
C ALA A 414 -2.16 -6.89 -21.73
N LEU A 415 -3.43 -7.27 -21.96
CA LEU A 415 -3.88 -7.71 -23.28
C LEU A 415 -3.68 -6.63 -24.34
N ARG A 416 -3.96 -5.38 -23.99
CA ARG A 416 -3.79 -4.27 -24.93
C ARG A 416 -2.34 -4.06 -25.33
N ASP A 417 -1.45 -3.93 -24.37
CA ASP A 417 -0.06 -3.59 -24.63
C ASP A 417 0.68 -4.79 -25.30
N VAL A 418 0.45 -6.03 -24.84
CA VAL A 418 0.99 -7.25 -25.48
C VAL A 418 0.39 -7.48 -26.88
N GLY A 419 -0.93 -7.27 -27.04
CA GLY A 419 -1.60 -7.45 -28.33
C GLY A 419 -1.05 -6.52 -29.41
N LYS A 420 -0.82 -5.25 -29.07
CA LYS A 420 -0.18 -4.28 -29.96
C LYS A 420 1.25 -4.70 -30.32
N ALA A 421 2.04 -5.11 -29.34
CA ALA A 421 3.43 -5.56 -29.55
C ALA A 421 3.50 -6.87 -30.37
N LEU A 422 2.46 -7.71 -30.35
CA LEU A 422 2.33 -8.87 -31.25
C LEU A 422 1.80 -8.53 -32.64
N GLY A 423 1.53 -7.25 -32.94
CA GLY A 423 1.05 -6.80 -34.26
C GLY A 423 -0.45 -6.96 -34.48
N LEU A 424 -1.26 -7.18 -33.43
CA LEU A 424 -2.71 -7.16 -33.55
C LEU A 424 -3.21 -5.73 -33.77
N SER A 425 -4.21 -5.59 -34.64
CA SER A 425 -4.86 -4.29 -34.87
C SER A 425 -5.62 -3.81 -33.63
N ASP A 426 -5.79 -2.49 -33.50
CA ASP A 426 -6.57 -1.88 -32.41
C ASP A 426 -8.01 -2.43 -32.34
N LEU A 427 -8.59 -2.80 -33.49
CA LEU A 427 -9.92 -3.41 -33.57
C LEU A 427 -9.93 -4.80 -32.90
N GLN A 428 -8.96 -5.66 -33.22
CA GLN A 428 -8.84 -7.00 -32.64
C GLN A 428 -8.60 -6.92 -31.12
N VAL A 429 -7.68 -6.04 -30.70
CA VAL A 429 -7.37 -5.81 -29.29
C VAL A 429 -8.60 -5.29 -28.51
N SER A 430 -9.35 -4.37 -29.10
CA SER A 430 -10.56 -3.81 -28.47
C SER A 430 -11.67 -4.86 -28.32
N ARG A 431 -11.87 -5.73 -29.31
CA ARG A 431 -12.84 -6.84 -29.25
C ARG A 431 -12.48 -7.82 -28.14
N LEU A 432 -11.22 -8.27 -28.09
CA LEU A 432 -10.71 -9.14 -27.04
C LEU A 432 -10.86 -8.52 -25.64
N SER A 433 -10.49 -7.25 -25.48
CA SER A 433 -10.54 -6.54 -24.19
C SER A 433 -11.95 -6.42 -23.62
N ARG A 434 -12.99 -6.30 -24.48
CA ARG A 434 -14.40 -6.26 -24.06
C ARG A 434 -14.92 -7.60 -23.59
N SER A 435 -14.50 -8.68 -24.25
CA SER A 435 -14.93 -10.06 -23.95
C SER A 435 -14.39 -10.60 -22.61
N MET A 436 -13.36 -9.96 -22.04
CA MET A 436 -12.61 -10.39 -20.85
C MET A 436 -13.18 -9.96 -19.49
N GLN A 437 -14.46 -9.60 -19.39
CA GLN A 437 -15.07 -9.17 -18.11
C GLN A 437 -15.02 -10.24 -16.98
N TRP A 438 -14.65 -11.49 -17.29
CA TRP A 438 -14.72 -12.64 -16.38
C TRP A 438 -13.41 -13.46 -16.36
N TRP A 439 -12.26 -12.79 -16.39
CA TRP A 439 -10.99 -13.50 -16.19
C TRP A 439 -10.87 -13.92 -14.72
N ASP A 440 -11.26 -15.15 -14.44
CA ASP A 440 -11.15 -15.77 -13.12
C ASP A 440 -9.93 -16.70 -13.10
N GLY A 441 -8.90 -16.36 -12.32
CA GLY A 441 -7.81 -17.27 -11.98
C GLY A 441 -7.03 -17.91 -13.14
N GLY A 442 -6.82 -17.22 -14.27
CA GLY A 442 -5.90 -17.69 -15.31
C GLY A 442 -6.50 -18.43 -16.51
N LYS A 443 -7.83 -18.63 -16.59
CA LYS A 443 -8.46 -19.26 -17.76
C LYS A 443 -9.34 -18.28 -18.52
N VAL A 444 -8.97 -17.98 -19.76
CA VAL A 444 -9.82 -17.27 -20.71
C VAL A 444 -10.72 -18.29 -21.39
N ASP A 445 -12.02 -18.06 -21.34
CA ASP A 445 -13.00 -18.87 -22.03
C ASP A 445 -12.76 -18.82 -23.55
N GLN A 446 -12.43 -19.96 -24.15
CA GLN A 446 -12.14 -20.08 -25.58
C GLN A 446 -13.34 -19.67 -26.45
N SER A 447 -14.57 -19.86 -25.95
CA SER A 447 -15.78 -19.44 -26.67
C SER A 447 -15.82 -17.92 -26.90
N ARG A 448 -15.28 -17.13 -25.96
CA ARG A 448 -15.22 -15.67 -26.06
C ARG A 448 -14.18 -15.18 -27.07
N ILE A 449 -13.09 -15.92 -27.22
CA ILE A 449 -12.08 -15.65 -28.25
C ILE A 449 -12.70 -15.87 -29.64
N LEU A 450 -13.48 -16.95 -29.80
CA LEU A 450 -14.24 -17.21 -31.03
C LEU A 450 -15.29 -16.13 -31.29
N GLU A 451 -16.04 -15.69 -30.26
CA GLU A 451 -16.99 -14.57 -30.36
C GLU A 451 -16.32 -13.25 -30.77
N ALA A 452 -15.06 -13.03 -30.38
CA ALA A 452 -14.26 -11.88 -30.81
C ALA A 452 -13.81 -11.99 -32.29
N GLY A 453 -14.08 -13.11 -32.96
CA GLY A 453 -13.72 -13.40 -34.35
C GLY A 453 -12.26 -13.85 -34.50
N LEU A 454 -11.68 -14.44 -33.44
CA LEU A 454 -10.31 -14.92 -33.43
C LEU A 454 -10.28 -16.42 -33.17
N ASP A 455 -9.30 -17.09 -33.76
CA ASP A 455 -9.08 -18.52 -33.54
C ASP A 455 -8.26 -18.73 -32.26
N PRO A 456 -8.80 -19.40 -31.22
CA PRO A 456 -8.06 -19.73 -29.99
C PRO A 456 -6.83 -20.61 -30.25
N GLU A 457 -6.84 -21.39 -31.32
CA GLU A 457 -5.75 -22.28 -31.70
C GLU A 457 -4.65 -21.55 -32.49
N SER A 458 -4.90 -20.30 -32.89
CA SER A 458 -3.89 -19.46 -33.55
C SER A 458 -2.64 -19.32 -32.68
N PRO A 459 -1.44 -19.56 -33.23
CA PRO A 459 -0.19 -19.40 -32.50
C PRO A 459 0.00 -18.00 -31.87
N ILE A 460 -0.51 -16.96 -32.54
CA ILE A 460 -0.44 -15.58 -32.03
C ILE A 460 -1.31 -15.42 -30.78
N ILE A 461 -2.53 -15.98 -30.79
CA ILE A 461 -3.44 -15.89 -29.65
C ILE A 461 -2.91 -16.70 -28.47
N ARG A 462 -2.35 -17.89 -28.71
CA ARG A 462 -1.70 -18.69 -27.65
C ARG A 462 -0.53 -17.94 -26.99
N ARG A 463 0.34 -17.30 -27.80
CA ARG A 463 1.43 -16.46 -27.30
C ARG A 463 0.91 -15.24 -26.53
N LEU A 464 -0.14 -14.59 -27.03
CA LEU A 464 -0.80 -13.48 -26.36
C LEU A 464 -1.29 -13.91 -24.97
N LEU A 465 -2.07 -14.97 -24.88
CA LEU A 465 -2.63 -15.43 -23.60
C LEU A 465 -1.55 -15.81 -22.59
N TYR A 466 -0.50 -16.52 -23.04
CA TYR A 466 0.65 -16.86 -22.20
C TYR A 466 1.36 -15.60 -21.67
N LEU A 467 1.73 -14.68 -22.56
CA LEU A 467 2.46 -13.45 -22.18
C LEU A 467 1.62 -12.52 -21.32
N VAL A 468 0.31 -12.44 -21.55
CA VAL A 468 -0.59 -11.65 -20.71
C VAL A 468 -0.69 -12.28 -19.31
N GLY A 469 -0.74 -13.61 -19.21
CA GLY A 469 -0.68 -14.31 -17.92
C GLY A 469 0.60 -14.00 -17.15
N GLU A 470 1.76 -14.03 -17.83
CA GLU A 470 3.06 -13.71 -17.22
C GLU A 470 3.22 -12.23 -16.87
N LEU A 471 2.53 -11.33 -17.57
CA LEU A 471 2.62 -9.88 -17.35
C LEU A 471 1.64 -9.37 -16.28
N ILE A 472 0.52 -10.06 -16.01
CA ILE A 472 -0.43 -9.65 -14.99
C ILE A 472 0.27 -9.56 -13.63
N GLY A 473 0.07 -8.44 -12.93
CA GLY A 473 0.73 -8.17 -11.65
C GLY A 473 2.09 -7.48 -11.78
N PHE A 474 2.71 -7.44 -12.97
CA PHE A 474 3.93 -6.64 -13.18
C PHE A 474 3.65 -5.16 -12.93
N PRO A 475 4.57 -4.43 -12.28
CA PRO A 475 4.42 -3.00 -12.10
C PRO A 475 4.65 -2.29 -13.46
N ARG A 476 3.79 -1.31 -13.75
CA ARG A 476 3.78 -0.57 -15.01
C ARG A 476 4.35 0.84 -14.86
N HIS A 477 4.03 1.49 -13.74
CA HIS A 477 4.55 2.80 -13.35
C HIS A 477 4.14 3.11 -11.90
N LEU A 478 4.80 4.10 -11.30
CA LEU A 478 4.40 4.67 -10.02
C LEU A 478 3.36 5.78 -10.24
N SER A 479 2.25 5.70 -9.50
CA SER A 479 1.32 6.80 -9.30
C SER A 479 1.50 7.39 -7.89
N GLN A 480 0.89 8.53 -7.63
CA GLN A 480 0.80 9.06 -6.26
C GLN A 480 -0.31 8.34 -5.50
N HIS A 481 -0.09 8.02 -4.23
CA HIS A 481 -1.15 7.54 -3.35
C HIS A 481 -2.25 8.59 -3.24
N VAL A 482 -3.48 8.12 -3.08
CA VAL A 482 -4.63 9.02 -3.02
C VAL A 482 -4.57 9.95 -1.83
N GLY A 483 -3.75 9.73 -0.81
CA GLY A 483 -3.53 10.71 0.26
C GLY A 483 -2.60 10.35 1.40
N GLY A 484 -1.80 9.31 1.26
CA GLY A 484 -0.98 8.79 2.36
C GLY A 484 0.33 9.53 2.41
N PHE A 485 0.56 10.27 3.48
CA PHE A 485 1.78 11.02 3.74
C PHE A 485 2.70 10.23 4.66
N VAL A 486 3.97 10.23 4.32
CA VAL A 486 5.05 9.90 5.26
C VAL A 486 5.68 11.22 5.68
N ILE A 487 5.88 11.40 6.99
CA ILE A 487 6.45 12.61 7.57
C ILE A 487 7.56 12.20 8.54
N SER A 488 8.79 12.67 8.35
CA SER A 488 9.93 12.32 9.20
C SER A 488 10.51 13.53 9.91
N ASP A 489 11.20 13.32 11.03
CA ASP A 489 11.93 14.38 11.73
C ASP A 489 13.13 14.89 10.93
N GLY A 490 13.92 13.97 10.37
CA GLY A 490 15.01 14.22 9.42
C GLY A 490 14.59 14.17 7.95
N PRO A 491 15.52 14.36 7.00
CA PRO A 491 15.22 14.26 5.57
C PRO A 491 14.72 12.87 5.17
N LEU A 492 13.56 12.80 4.51
CA LEU A 492 12.97 11.55 4.01
C LEU A 492 13.88 10.86 3.00
N SER A 493 14.70 11.62 2.28
CA SER A 493 15.63 11.10 1.29
C SER A 493 16.72 10.23 1.91
N GLU A 494 16.95 10.27 3.22
CA GLU A 494 17.83 9.32 3.92
C GLU A 494 17.17 7.94 4.11
N LEU A 495 15.84 7.86 4.05
CA LEU A 495 15.06 6.63 4.18
C LEU A 495 14.68 6.03 2.82
N VAL A 496 14.19 6.86 1.91
CA VAL A 496 13.69 6.44 0.60
C VAL A 496 13.76 7.61 -0.39
N PRO A 497 14.13 7.38 -1.67
CA PRO A 497 14.19 8.46 -2.63
C PRO A 497 12.83 9.15 -2.86
N ILE A 498 12.89 10.46 -3.07
CA ILE A 498 11.73 11.33 -3.34
C ILE A 498 11.77 11.76 -4.81
N GLU A 499 10.62 11.70 -5.49
CA GLU A 499 10.47 12.15 -6.87
C GLU A 499 9.27 13.08 -7.06
N ASN A 500 9.25 13.83 -8.16
CA ASN A 500 8.15 14.73 -8.49
C ASN A 500 6.88 13.91 -8.82
N ALA A 501 5.74 14.33 -8.28
CA ALA A 501 4.45 13.78 -8.68
C ALA A 501 4.03 14.30 -10.06
N ALA A 502 2.94 13.74 -10.60
CA ALA A 502 2.37 14.24 -11.86
C ALA A 502 1.58 15.55 -11.67
N MET A 503 1.10 15.78 -10.45
CA MET A 503 0.46 17.04 -10.08
C MET A 503 1.54 18.00 -9.61
N ASP A 504 1.44 19.25 -10.05
CA ASP A 504 2.30 20.32 -9.61
C ASP A 504 2.33 20.38 -8.09
N ASP A 505 3.49 20.75 -7.58
CA ASP A 505 3.67 21.01 -6.16
C ASP A 505 3.44 19.83 -5.21
N ARG A 506 3.59 18.60 -5.72
CA ARG A 506 3.58 17.37 -4.92
C ARG A 506 4.82 16.51 -5.16
N THR A 507 5.26 15.83 -4.11
CA THR A 507 6.35 14.86 -4.15
C THR A 507 5.86 13.50 -3.68
N VAL A 508 6.45 12.43 -4.22
CA VAL A 508 6.16 11.05 -3.83
C VAL A 508 7.44 10.33 -3.42
N ILE A 509 7.36 9.45 -2.44
CA ILE A 509 8.39 8.44 -2.18
C ILE A 509 8.17 7.22 -3.07
N GLN A 510 9.23 6.46 -3.30
CA GLN A 510 9.22 5.32 -4.22
C GLN A 510 8.57 4.03 -3.69
N TRP A 511 8.09 4.04 -2.45
CA TRP A 511 7.45 2.91 -1.76
C TRP A 511 5.95 3.07 -1.66
N GLU A 512 5.22 1.96 -1.78
CA GLU A 512 3.77 1.94 -1.59
C GLU A 512 3.37 1.53 -0.18
N LYS A 513 2.05 1.51 0.08
CA LYS A 513 1.47 1.20 1.40
C LYS A 513 2.05 -0.07 2.04
N ASN A 514 2.12 -1.19 1.30
CA ASN A 514 2.59 -2.45 1.87
C ASN A 514 4.08 -2.40 2.21
N ASP A 515 4.89 -1.71 1.39
CA ASP A 515 6.32 -1.56 1.64
C ASP A 515 6.56 -0.74 2.92
N LEU A 516 5.73 0.29 3.17
CA LEU A 516 5.78 1.07 4.41
C LEU A 516 5.39 0.23 5.64
N GLU A 517 4.35 -0.59 5.52
CA GLU A 517 3.91 -1.51 6.58
C GLU A 517 5.01 -2.53 6.92
N ASP A 518 5.64 -3.14 5.92
CA ASP A 518 6.72 -4.13 6.08
C ASP A 518 7.96 -3.54 6.79
N LEU A 519 8.21 -2.24 6.62
CA LEU A 519 9.29 -1.51 7.27
C LEU A 519 8.89 -0.81 8.58
N GLY A 520 7.61 -0.91 8.99
CA GLY A 520 7.11 -0.25 10.20
C GLY A 520 7.05 1.27 10.11
N LEU A 521 6.98 1.84 8.90
CA LEU A 521 6.79 3.27 8.69
C LEU A 521 5.31 3.62 8.87
N LEU A 522 5.06 4.66 9.65
CA LEU A 522 3.74 5.23 9.85
C LEU A 522 3.36 6.16 8.69
N LYS A 523 2.07 6.27 8.44
CA LYS A 523 1.51 7.17 7.45
C LYS A 523 0.30 7.92 7.98
N VAL A 524 0.05 9.10 7.42
CA VAL A 524 -1.17 9.88 7.66
C VAL A 524 -1.96 9.94 6.37
N ASP A 525 -3.17 9.40 6.36
CA ASP A 525 -4.03 9.42 5.18
C ASP A 525 -4.92 10.67 5.19
N VAL A 526 -4.53 11.67 4.37
CA VAL A 526 -5.33 12.86 4.06
C VAL A 526 -6.23 12.52 2.90
N LEU A 527 -7.47 12.13 3.13
CA LEU A 527 -8.39 11.61 2.11
C LEU A 527 -9.41 12.68 1.68
N GLY A 528 -10.03 12.48 0.51
CA GLY A 528 -11.01 13.43 -0.04
C GLY A 528 -12.37 12.78 -0.19
N LEU A 529 -13.40 13.36 0.42
CA LEU A 529 -14.77 12.86 0.38
C LEU A 529 -15.71 13.93 -0.19
N GLY A 530 -16.32 13.62 -1.35
CA GLY A 530 -17.21 14.55 -2.06
C GLY A 530 -18.45 14.94 -1.25
N MET A 531 -18.99 14.01 -0.45
CA MET A 531 -20.14 14.29 0.41
C MET A 531 -19.86 15.37 1.45
N LEU A 532 -18.65 15.45 2.01
CA LEU A 532 -18.30 16.53 2.95
C LEU A 532 -18.38 17.90 2.25
N THR A 533 -17.98 17.99 0.99
CA THR A 533 -18.13 19.20 0.18
C THR A 533 -19.61 19.54 -0.04
N ALA A 534 -20.46 18.56 -0.36
CA ALA A 534 -21.88 18.76 -0.55
C ALA A 534 -22.58 19.21 0.75
N ILE A 535 -22.26 18.61 1.89
CA ILE A 535 -22.78 19.00 3.20
C ILE A 535 -22.37 20.43 3.54
N ARG A 536 -21.07 20.78 3.39
CA ARG A 536 -20.58 22.14 3.66
C ARG A 536 -21.30 23.18 2.81
N ARG A 537 -21.44 22.93 1.51
CA ARG A 537 -22.17 23.82 0.59
C ARG A 537 -23.64 23.96 0.97
N SER A 538 -24.27 22.88 1.44
CA SER A 538 -25.65 22.93 1.93
C SER A 538 -25.76 23.86 3.15
N PHE A 539 -24.85 23.73 4.13
CA PHE A 539 -24.80 24.62 5.28
C PHE A 539 -24.54 26.08 4.89
N ASP A 540 -23.63 26.33 3.95
CA ASP A 540 -23.36 27.68 3.42
C ASP A 540 -24.60 28.30 2.76
N LEU A 541 -25.33 27.51 1.96
CA LEU A 541 -26.56 27.96 1.30
C LEU A 541 -27.66 28.28 2.31
N ILE A 542 -27.86 27.44 3.33
CA ILE A 542 -28.86 27.65 4.38
C ILE A 542 -28.51 28.93 5.17
N ARG A 543 -27.26 29.06 5.61
CA ARG A 543 -26.77 30.24 6.32
C ARG A 543 -26.95 31.52 5.48
N GLY A 544 -26.66 31.45 4.19
CA GLY A 544 -26.84 32.58 3.27
C GLY A 544 -28.30 32.96 3.03
N PHE A 545 -29.23 32.01 3.16
CA PHE A 545 -30.65 32.23 2.90
C PHE A 545 -31.40 32.80 4.11
N ASP A 546 -31.22 32.23 5.30
CA ASP A 546 -31.98 32.64 6.50
C ASP A 546 -31.16 32.75 7.80
N GLY A 547 -29.82 32.63 7.69
CA GLY A 547 -28.91 32.84 8.82
C GLY A 547 -28.78 31.66 9.79
N ARG A 548 -29.48 30.53 9.57
CA ARG A 548 -29.30 29.34 10.40
C ARG A 548 -27.93 28.71 10.18
N GLU A 549 -27.21 28.45 11.27
CA GLU A 549 -25.88 27.86 11.23
C GLU A 549 -25.91 26.39 11.67
N TYR A 550 -25.57 25.52 10.74
CA TYR A 550 -25.45 24.09 10.97
C TYR A 550 -24.00 23.61 10.88
N THR A 551 -23.70 22.59 11.66
CA THR A 551 -22.43 21.85 11.73
C THR A 551 -22.76 20.37 11.87
N LEU A 552 -21.79 19.49 11.62
CA LEU A 552 -22.01 18.05 11.83
C LEU A 552 -22.44 17.70 13.27
N ALA A 553 -22.09 18.54 14.25
CA ALA A 553 -22.37 18.32 15.67
C ALA A 553 -23.73 18.85 16.14
N ASN A 554 -24.33 19.84 15.44
CA ASN A 554 -25.56 20.51 15.90
C ASN A 554 -26.79 20.21 15.02
N VAL A 555 -26.65 19.42 13.94
CA VAL A 555 -27.80 18.90 13.20
C VAL A 555 -28.67 18.08 14.15
N PRO A 556 -30.01 18.30 14.19
CA PRO A 556 -30.91 17.57 15.07
C PRO A 556 -30.78 16.05 14.91
N ALA A 557 -30.46 15.35 16.01
CA ALA A 557 -30.32 13.91 16.03
C ALA A 557 -31.67 13.21 16.24
N GLU A 558 -31.78 11.98 15.73
CA GLU A 558 -32.92 11.08 15.95
C GLU A 558 -34.28 11.63 15.49
N ASP A 559 -34.32 12.38 14.38
CA ASP A 559 -35.56 12.96 13.83
C ASP A 559 -36.46 11.88 13.19
N PRO A 560 -37.71 11.70 13.68
CA PRO A 560 -38.64 10.71 13.12
C PRO A 560 -38.95 10.91 11.64
N LEU A 561 -39.06 12.15 11.15
CA LEU A 561 -39.38 12.43 9.75
C LEU A 561 -38.26 11.98 8.81
N VAL A 562 -37.01 12.14 9.25
CA VAL A 562 -35.85 11.65 8.52
C VAL A 562 -35.89 10.12 8.42
N TYR A 563 -36.21 9.42 9.51
CA TYR A 563 -36.33 7.97 9.49
C TYR A 563 -37.51 7.46 8.66
N ASP A 564 -38.62 8.18 8.61
CA ASP A 564 -39.75 7.83 7.74
C ASP A 564 -39.35 7.93 6.27
N MET A 565 -38.70 9.02 5.85
CA MET A 565 -38.13 9.16 4.50
C MET A 565 -37.14 8.03 4.16
N ILE A 566 -36.28 7.68 5.12
CA ILE A 566 -35.33 6.57 4.96
C ILE A 566 -36.08 5.24 4.80
N CYS A 567 -37.10 4.96 5.62
CA CYS A 567 -37.90 3.73 5.53
C CYS A 567 -38.65 3.62 4.19
N ASP A 568 -39.04 4.72 3.58
CA ASP A 568 -39.66 4.75 2.25
C ASP A 568 -38.65 4.50 1.12
N GLY A 569 -37.35 4.44 1.44
CA GLY A 569 -36.27 4.25 0.49
C GLY A 569 -35.97 5.49 -0.35
N ASP A 570 -36.44 6.69 0.05
CA ASP A 570 -36.16 7.94 -0.65
C ASP A 570 -34.77 8.49 -0.27
N THR A 571 -33.73 7.75 -0.65
CA THR A 571 -32.33 8.03 -0.29
C THR A 571 -31.46 8.33 -1.50
N MET A 572 -32.03 8.62 -2.67
CA MET A 572 -31.25 9.07 -3.82
C MET A 572 -30.45 10.34 -3.47
N GLY A 573 -29.14 10.32 -3.76
CA GLY A 573 -28.21 11.44 -3.51
C GLY A 573 -27.66 11.52 -2.08
N VAL A 574 -28.10 10.65 -1.16
CA VAL A 574 -27.59 10.63 0.22
C VAL A 574 -26.40 9.68 0.36
N PHE A 575 -25.58 9.87 1.38
CA PHE A 575 -24.33 9.12 1.52
C PHE A 575 -24.56 7.64 1.89
N GLN A 576 -23.84 6.73 1.22
CA GLN A 576 -23.79 5.27 1.45
C GLN A 576 -25.08 4.46 1.22
N ILE A 577 -26.26 5.01 1.49
CA ILE A 577 -27.55 4.28 1.41
C ILE A 577 -28.38 4.62 0.17
N GLU A 578 -27.74 5.14 -0.89
CA GLU A 578 -28.39 5.57 -2.15
C GLU A 578 -28.41 4.51 -3.26
N SER A 579 -27.68 3.40 -3.10
CA SER A 579 -27.63 2.35 -4.12
C SER A 579 -28.97 1.62 -4.23
N ARG A 580 -29.28 1.05 -5.41
CA ARG A 580 -30.53 0.29 -5.60
C ARG A 580 -30.71 -0.84 -4.59
N ALA A 581 -29.63 -1.52 -4.20
CA ALA A 581 -29.68 -2.59 -3.21
C ALA A 581 -29.98 -2.06 -1.80
N GLN A 582 -29.37 -0.92 -1.42
CA GLN A 582 -29.65 -0.24 -0.15
C GLN A 582 -31.09 0.30 -0.13
N MET A 583 -31.52 1.04 -1.16
CA MET A 583 -32.89 1.56 -1.28
C MET A 583 -33.95 0.45 -1.20
N ALA A 584 -33.69 -0.74 -1.74
CA ALA A 584 -34.59 -1.89 -1.62
C ALA A 584 -34.57 -2.56 -0.24
N MET A 585 -33.49 -2.40 0.52
CA MET A 585 -33.33 -2.95 1.87
C MET A 585 -33.99 -2.06 2.92
N LEU A 586 -33.91 -0.74 2.79
CA LEU A 586 -34.43 0.22 3.76
C LEU A 586 -35.89 -0.02 4.20
N PRO A 587 -36.87 -0.29 3.29
CA PRO A 587 -38.24 -0.59 3.69
C PRO A 587 -38.41 -1.91 4.46
N ARG A 588 -37.41 -2.81 4.36
CA ARG A 588 -37.37 -4.09 5.06
C ARG A 588 -36.69 -3.95 6.42
N LEU A 589 -35.57 -3.23 6.50
CA LEU A 589 -34.82 -3.02 7.73
C LEU A 589 -35.55 -2.07 8.70
N LYS A 590 -36.27 -1.08 8.14
CA LYS A 590 -37.02 -0.05 8.87
C LYS A 590 -36.18 0.65 9.94
N PRO A 591 -35.16 1.44 9.54
CA PRO A 591 -34.32 2.18 10.49
C PRO A 591 -35.14 3.14 11.34
N ARG A 592 -34.92 3.14 12.65
CA ARG A 592 -35.59 4.02 13.64
C ARG A 592 -34.64 4.68 14.63
N CYS A 593 -33.36 4.33 14.58
CA CYS A 593 -32.33 5.03 15.33
C CYS A 593 -31.01 5.06 14.57
N TYR A 594 -30.05 5.86 15.06
CA TYR A 594 -28.74 5.99 14.42
C TYR A 594 -28.04 4.65 14.25
N TYR A 595 -28.14 3.76 15.24
CA TYR A 595 -27.49 2.45 15.20
C TYR A 595 -28.05 1.54 14.09
N ASP A 596 -29.30 1.70 13.68
CA ASP A 596 -29.85 0.97 12.55
C ASP A 596 -29.17 1.38 11.23
N LEU A 597 -28.77 2.64 11.09
CA LEU A 597 -27.98 3.10 9.94
C LEU A 597 -26.56 2.53 9.95
N VAL A 598 -25.96 2.37 11.14
CA VAL A 598 -24.67 1.67 11.30
C VAL A 598 -24.77 0.24 10.78
N ILE A 599 -25.90 -0.43 11.00
CA ILE A 599 -26.16 -1.77 10.47
C ILE A 599 -26.40 -1.74 8.95
N GLU A 600 -27.22 -0.81 8.45
CA GLU A 600 -27.55 -0.68 7.01
C GLU A 600 -26.29 -0.52 6.14
N VAL A 601 -25.34 0.33 6.58
CA VAL A 601 -24.06 0.56 5.88
C VAL A 601 -23.20 -0.72 5.81
N ALA A 602 -23.37 -1.65 6.75
CA ALA A 602 -22.59 -2.89 6.85
C ALA A 602 -23.28 -4.11 6.20
N ILE A 603 -24.61 -4.19 6.26
CA ILE A 603 -25.36 -5.42 5.99
C ILE A 603 -25.48 -5.77 4.49
N ILE A 604 -25.53 -4.78 3.59
CA ILE A 604 -25.64 -5.00 2.14
C ILE A 604 -24.25 -5.18 1.52
N ARG A 605 -23.63 -6.34 1.76
CA ARG A 605 -22.30 -6.73 1.27
C ARG A 605 -22.22 -8.23 0.96
N PRO A 606 -21.29 -8.67 0.09
CA PRO A 606 -21.15 -10.09 -0.25
C PRO A 606 -20.93 -10.99 0.98
N GLY A 607 -20.19 -10.55 2.00
CA GLY A 607 -19.92 -11.33 3.22
C GLY A 607 -21.18 -11.68 4.01
N PRO A 608 -21.93 -10.70 4.53
CA PRO A 608 -23.21 -10.94 5.20
C PRO A 608 -24.22 -11.76 4.38
N ILE A 609 -24.20 -11.62 3.05
CA ILE A 609 -25.05 -12.41 2.14
C ILE A 609 -24.57 -13.87 2.08
N GLN A 610 -23.27 -14.11 1.91
CA GLN A 610 -22.68 -15.46 1.86
C GLN A 610 -22.74 -16.18 3.22
N GLY A 611 -22.64 -15.43 4.31
CA GLY A 611 -22.73 -15.93 5.69
C GLY A 611 -24.15 -16.13 6.22
N ASP A 612 -25.18 -15.97 5.36
CA ASP A 612 -26.61 -16.07 5.71
C ASP A 612 -27.02 -15.22 6.93
N MET A 613 -26.51 -13.99 7.02
CA MET A 613 -26.73 -13.09 8.17
C MET A 613 -27.92 -12.14 7.96
N VAL A 614 -28.18 -11.76 6.71
CA VAL A 614 -29.20 -10.75 6.36
C VAL A 614 -30.61 -11.23 6.71
N HIS A 615 -30.95 -12.46 6.35
CA HIS A 615 -32.29 -13.00 6.55
C HIS A 615 -32.63 -13.23 8.04
N PRO A 616 -31.78 -13.87 8.86
CA PRO A 616 -32.03 -13.98 10.31
C PRO A 616 -32.19 -12.64 11.00
N TYR A 617 -31.35 -11.65 10.66
CA TYR A 617 -31.46 -10.31 11.24
C TYR A 617 -32.82 -9.67 10.93
N LEU A 618 -33.26 -9.71 9.67
CA LEU A 618 -34.56 -9.16 9.26
C LEU A 618 -35.75 -9.86 9.91
N ARG A 619 -35.75 -11.20 9.98
CA ARG A 619 -36.84 -11.94 10.64
C ARG A 619 -36.97 -11.56 12.11
N ARG A 620 -35.84 -11.48 12.81
CA ARG A 620 -35.80 -11.05 14.23
C ARG A 620 -36.24 -9.61 14.40
N ARG A 621 -35.81 -8.72 13.50
CA ARG A 621 -36.22 -7.31 13.48
C ARG A 621 -37.73 -7.15 13.26
N ASN A 622 -38.32 -7.98 12.40
CA ASN A 622 -39.76 -8.00 12.12
C ASN A 622 -40.59 -8.72 13.19
N GLY A 623 -39.95 -9.36 14.18
CA GLY A 623 -40.63 -10.19 15.19
C GLY A 623 -41.12 -11.55 14.65
N GLU A 624 -40.65 -11.97 13.47
CA GLU A 624 -40.95 -13.28 12.86
C GLU A 624 -40.16 -14.42 13.53
N GLU A 625 -39.05 -14.09 14.18
CA GLU A 625 -38.17 -15.02 14.89
C GLU A 625 -37.81 -14.44 16.28
N VAL A 626 -37.94 -15.24 17.35
CA VAL A 626 -37.55 -14.81 18.70
C VAL A 626 -36.03 -14.78 18.82
N VAL A 627 -35.50 -13.70 19.39
CA VAL A 627 -34.06 -13.60 19.64
C VAL A 627 -33.69 -14.37 20.90
N ASP A 628 -32.97 -15.47 20.72
CA ASP A 628 -32.41 -16.27 21.82
C ASP A 628 -30.89 -16.10 21.90
N TYR A 629 -30.34 -16.11 23.12
CA TYR A 629 -28.91 -15.99 23.38
C TYR A 629 -28.42 -17.16 24.22
N PRO A 630 -27.36 -17.87 23.81
CA PRO A 630 -26.87 -19.03 24.57
C PRO A 630 -26.30 -18.67 25.96
N SER A 631 -25.91 -17.40 26.18
CA SER A 631 -25.35 -16.92 27.43
C SER A 631 -25.48 -15.39 27.58
N ASN A 632 -25.28 -14.88 28.80
CA ASN A 632 -25.29 -13.44 29.08
C ASN A 632 -24.10 -12.72 28.42
N GLU A 633 -22.97 -13.40 28.29
CA GLU A 633 -21.76 -12.91 27.66
C GLU A 633 -21.98 -12.70 26.15
N VAL A 634 -22.57 -13.69 25.47
CA VAL A 634 -22.93 -13.60 24.05
C VAL A 634 -24.01 -12.52 23.84
N LYS A 635 -24.98 -12.43 24.76
CA LYS A 635 -25.97 -11.35 24.74
C LYS A 635 -25.32 -9.97 24.81
N GLY A 636 -24.31 -9.78 25.67
CA GLY A 636 -23.58 -8.51 25.78
C GLY A 636 -22.98 -8.03 24.45
N VAL A 637 -22.54 -8.96 23.60
CA VAL A 637 -21.92 -8.68 22.30
C VAL A 637 -22.95 -8.48 21.19
N LEU A 638 -23.95 -9.36 21.10
CA LEU A 638 -24.85 -9.46 19.95
C LEU A 638 -26.22 -8.82 20.15
N GLN A 639 -26.56 -8.32 21.35
CA GLN A 639 -27.89 -7.75 21.59
C GLN A 639 -28.25 -6.61 20.64
N ARG A 640 -27.25 -5.80 20.27
CA ARG A 640 -27.40 -4.62 19.40
C ARG A 640 -27.69 -5.01 17.95
N THR A 641 -27.34 -6.23 17.57
CA THR A 641 -27.55 -6.80 16.23
C THR A 641 -28.48 -8.01 16.27
N LEU A 642 -29.36 -8.07 17.29
CA LEU A 642 -30.41 -9.08 17.43
C LEU A 642 -29.86 -10.52 17.35
N GLY A 643 -28.72 -10.80 17.99
CA GLY A 643 -28.14 -12.14 18.02
C GLY A 643 -27.44 -12.57 16.73
N VAL A 644 -27.18 -11.65 15.79
CA VAL A 644 -26.48 -11.93 14.52
C VAL A 644 -25.15 -11.16 14.51
N PRO A 645 -23.99 -11.81 14.31
CA PRO A 645 -22.72 -11.09 14.16
C PRO A 645 -22.69 -10.39 12.80
N ILE A 646 -22.72 -9.06 12.79
CA ILE A 646 -22.70 -8.23 11.56
C ILE A 646 -21.33 -7.56 11.37
N PHE A 647 -20.61 -7.32 12.46
CA PHE A 647 -19.32 -6.60 12.45
C PHE A 647 -18.14 -7.50 12.80
N GLN A 648 -16.96 -7.12 12.32
CA GLN A 648 -15.70 -7.79 12.66
C GLN A 648 -15.38 -7.73 14.16
N GLU A 649 -15.66 -6.60 14.82
CA GLU A 649 -15.47 -6.43 16.27
C GLU A 649 -16.30 -7.44 17.06
N GLN A 650 -17.53 -7.71 16.61
CA GLN A 650 -18.40 -8.68 17.27
C GLN A 650 -17.85 -10.10 17.14
N VAL A 651 -17.31 -10.45 15.96
CA VAL A 651 -16.62 -11.74 15.75
C VAL A 651 -15.42 -11.89 16.70
N MET A 652 -14.58 -10.85 16.81
CA MET A 652 -13.44 -10.88 17.72
C MET A 652 -13.88 -10.99 19.17
N GLN A 653 -14.89 -10.21 19.58
CA GLN A 653 -15.45 -10.27 20.93
C GLN A 653 -16.04 -11.65 21.23
N LEU A 654 -16.75 -12.28 20.29
CA LEU A 654 -17.25 -13.65 20.44
C LEU A 654 -16.11 -14.66 20.60
N ALA A 655 -15.01 -14.56 19.85
CA ALA A 655 -13.86 -15.44 20.04
C ALA A 655 -13.26 -15.28 21.46
N ILE A 656 -13.25 -14.06 22.00
CA ILE A 656 -12.78 -13.79 23.37
C ILE A 656 -13.75 -14.35 24.41
N VAL A 657 -15.03 -13.97 24.35
CA VAL A 657 -16.01 -14.30 25.40
C VAL A 657 -16.52 -15.74 25.33
N ALA A 658 -16.68 -16.30 24.13
CA ALA A 658 -17.23 -17.63 23.92
C ALA A 658 -16.14 -18.70 23.76
N ALA A 659 -14.99 -18.38 23.15
CA ALA A 659 -13.90 -19.35 22.94
C ALA A 659 -12.65 -19.08 23.79
N GLY A 660 -12.55 -17.96 24.49
CA GLY A 660 -11.46 -17.70 25.44
C GLY A 660 -10.17 -17.21 24.83
N PHE A 661 -10.24 -16.69 23.62
CA PHE A 661 -9.07 -16.15 22.95
C PHE A 661 -8.57 -14.94 23.73
N SER A 662 -7.25 -14.74 23.76
CA SER A 662 -6.72 -13.42 24.10
C SER A 662 -7.13 -12.40 23.03
N ALA A 663 -7.05 -11.09 23.36
CA ALA A 663 -7.33 -10.04 22.39
C ALA A 663 -6.43 -10.15 21.14
N GLY A 664 -5.15 -10.48 21.31
CA GLY A 664 -4.25 -10.68 20.18
C GLY A 664 -4.49 -11.99 19.41
N GLU A 665 -4.96 -13.06 20.07
CA GLU A 665 -5.40 -14.27 19.37
C GLU A 665 -6.62 -14.03 18.48
N ALA A 666 -7.57 -13.23 18.94
CA ALA A 666 -8.75 -12.85 18.17
C ALA A 666 -8.39 -12.01 16.93
N ASP A 667 -7.39 -11.11 17.03
CA ASP A 667 -6.89 -10.39 15.85
C ASP A 667 -6.10 -11.30 14.88
N ARG A 668 -5.31 -12.25 15.40
CA ARG A 668 -4.63 -13.25 14.55
C ARG A 668 -5.64 -14.08 13.76
N LEU A 669 -6.74 -14.49 14.38
CA LEU A 669 -7.86 -15.14 13.70
C LEU A 669 -8.40 -14.27 12.56
N ARG A 670 -8.70 -12.99 12.82
CA ARG A 670 -9.18 -12.04 11.81
C ARG A 670 -8.23 -11.93 10.60
N ARG A 671 -6.91 -11.84 10.82
CA ARG A 671 -5.92 -11.75 9.72
C ARG A 671 -5.81 -13.03 8.92
N ALA A 672 -5.81 -14.18 9.60
CA ALA A 672 -5.82 -15.48 8.92
C ALA A 672 -7.04 -15.59 7.99
N MET A 673 -8.20 -15.06 8.40
CA MET A 673 -9.39 -15.01 7.56
C MET A 673 -9.22 -14.12 6.33
N ALA A 674 -8.53 -12.98 6.42
CA ALA A 674 -8.26 -12.11 5.27
C ALA A 674 -7.26 -12.70 4.25
N ALA A 675 -6.39 -13.62 4.70
CA ALA A 675 -5.37 -14.25 3.87
C ALA A 675 -5.75 -15.64 3.34
N TRP A 676 -6.92 -16.16 3.72
CA TRP A 676 -7.21 -17.60 3.66
C TRP A 676 -7.19 -18.23 2.25
N LYS A 677 -7.71 -17.54 1.22
CA LYS A 677 -7.62 -18.04 -0.18
C LYS A 677 -6.21 -18.02 -0.77
N ARG A 678 -5.30 -17.19 -0.25
CA ARG A 678 -3.91 -17.08 -0.74
C ARG A 678 -2.97 -18.10 -0.10
N ARG A 679 -3.21 -18.52 1.15
CA ARG A 679 -2.27 -19.35 1.93
C ARG A 679 -2.87 -20.63 2.54
N GLY A 680 -4.16 -20.91 2.37
CA GLY A 680 -4.74 -22.25 2.56
C GLY A 680 -4.75 -22.81 4.00
N GLY A 681 -5.00 -22.02 5.05
CA GLY A 681 -5.07 -22.59 6.41
C GLY A 681 -5.81 -21.77 7.46
N LEU A 682 -7.08 -22.11 7.72
CA LEU A 682 -7.85 -21.71 8.92
C LEU A 682 -7.95 -22.85 9.98
N GLY A 683 -7.53 -24.07 9.61
CA GLY A 683 -7.70 -25.28 10.44
C GLY A 683 -7.21 -25.17 11.89
N PRO A 684 -6.04 -24.59 12.18
CA PRO A 684 -5.56 -24.46 13.57
C PRO A 684 -6.46 -23.57 14.45
N PHE A 685 -7.14 -22.59 13.85
CA PHE A 685 -8.05 -21.71 14.58
C PHE A 685 -9.44 -22.33 14.75
N GLU A 686 -9.88 -23.15 13.80
CA GLU A 686 -11.16 -23.88 13.89
C GLU A 686 -11.19 -24.78 15.12
N GLU A 687 -10.19 -25.65 15.27
CA GLU A 687 -10.12 -26.58 16.40
C GLU A 687 -10.07 -25.83 17.73
N LYS A 688 -9.28 -24.77 17.81
CA LYS A 688 -9.15 -23.97 19.03
C LYS A 688 -10.46 -23.25 19.38
N LEU A 689 -11.15 -22.69 18.39
CA LEU A 689 -12.44 -21.99 18.59
C LEU A 689 -13.50 -22.97 19.11
N ILE A 690 -13.64 -24.13 18.45
CA ILE A 690 -14.64 -25.14 18.81
C ILE A 690 -14.35 -25.72 20.19
N ASN A 691 -13.09 -26.09 20.48
CA ASN A 691 -12.71 -26.64 21.79
C ASN A 691 -12.92 -25.60 22.90
N GLY A 692 -12.53 -24.35 22.69
CA GLY A 692 -12.71 -23.26 23.66
C GLY A 692 -14.17 -22.94 23.96
N MET A 693 -15.06 -23.09 22.97
CA MET A 693 -16.53 -22.96 23.16
C MET A 693 -17.11 -24.17 23.89
N ARG A 694 -16.66 -25.38 23.55
CA ARG A 694 -17.10 -26.61 24.22
C ARG A 694 -16.74 -26.62 25.71
N GLU A 695 -15.52 -26.22 26.06
CA GLU A 695 -15.04 -26.12 27.45
C GLU A 695 -15.87 -25.12 28.28
N ARG A 696 -16.48 -24.13 27.63
CA ARG A 696 -17.36 -23.13 28.26
C ARG A 696 -18.84 -23.50 28.23
N GLY A 697 -19.19 -24.70 27.78
CA GLY A 697 -20.55 -25.22 27.81
C GLY A 697 -21.43 -24.84 26.62
N TYR A 698 -20.86 -24.31 25.54
CA TYR A 698 -21.60 -24.08 24.29
C TYR A 698 -21.72 -25.36 23.46
N SER A 699 -22.80 -25.50 22.70
CA SER A 699 -23.02 -26.65 21.82
C SER A 699 -22.07 -26.62 20.62
N GLU A 700 -21.71 -27.80 20.11
CA GLU A 700 -20.85 -27.92 18.93
C GLU A 700 -21.51 -27.32 17.68
N ASP A 701 -22.84 -27.47 17.54
CA ASP A 701 -23.61 -26.86 16.46
C ASP A 701 -23.51 -25.33 16.47
N PHE A 702 -23.60 -24.71 17.66
CA PHE A 702 -23.40 -23.28 17.82
C PHE A 702 -21.97 -22.87 17.47
N ALA A 703 -20.96 -23.62 17.93
CA ALA A 703 -19.56 -23.34 17.62
C ALA A 703 -19.27 -23.41 16.11
N ARG A 704 -19.81 -24.43 15.42
CA ARG A 704 -19.69 -24.58 13.96
C ARG A 704 -20.46 -23.50 13.20
N GLN A 705 -21.62 -23.07 13.69
CA GLN A 705 -22.37 -21.97 13.10
C GLN A 705 -21.59 -20.66 13.19
N ILE A 706 -21.04 -20.35 14.37
CA ILE A 706 -20.18 -19.17 14.55
C ILE A 706 -18.96 -19.28 13.64
N PHE A 707 -18.30 -20.44 13.55
CA PHE A 707 -17.16 -20.60 12.65
C PHE A 707 -17.51 -20.33 11.17
N ARG A 708 -18.63 -20.86 10.64
CA ARG A 708 -19.06 -20.56 9.26
C ARG A 708 -19.37 -19.08 9.05
N GLN A 709 -19.98 -18.44 10.04
CA GLN A 709 -20.22 -17.00 10.01
C GLN A 709 -18.89 -16.25 9.94
N ILE A 710 -17.92 -16.63 10.77
CA ILE A 710 -16.55 -16.12 10.77
C ILE A 710 -15.88 -16.34 9.40
N GLU A 711 -16.01 -17.52 8.78
CA GLU A 711 -15.47 -17.77 7.43
C GLU A 711 -16.04 -16.78 6.40
N GLY A 712 -17.35 -16.51 6.43
CA GLY A 712 -18.00 -15.51 5.58
C GLY A 712 -17.49 -14.07 5.79
N PHE A 713 -16.92 -13.76 6.96
CA PHE A 713 -16.32 -12.47 7.28
C PHE A 713 -14.92 -12.26 6.69
N GLY A 714 -14.23 -13.32 6.27
CA GLY A 714 -12.81 -13.26 5.92
C GLY A 714 -12.47 -12.29 4.78
N GLU A 715 -13.34 -12.17 3.77
CA GLU A 715 -13.10 -11.26 2.64
C GLU A 715 -13.90 -9.94 2.71
N TYR A 716 -15.02 -9.92 3.43
CA TYR A 716 -16.02 -8.85 3.31
C TYR A 716 -16.53 -8.29 4.64
N GLY A 717 -15.93 -8.71 5.76
CA GLY A 717 -16.27 -8.19 7.06
C GLY A 717 -16.10 -6.68 7.14
N PHE A 718 -17.07 -6.00 7.76
CA PHE A 718 -17.03 -4.55 7.90
C PHE A 718 -16.76 -4.13 9.35
N PRO A 719 -15.89 -3.13 9.60
CA PRO A 719 -15.67 -2.60 10.95
C PRO A 719 -16.90 -1.83 11.46
N GLU A 720 -17.32 -2.10 12.70
CA GLU A 720 -18.38 -1.35 13.38
C GLU A 720 -18.02 0.14 13.47
N SER A 721 -16.77 0.45 13.86
CA SER A 721 -16.30 1.81 14.05
C SER A 721 -16.30 2.63 12.75
N HIS A 722 -15.91 2.00 11.65
CA HIS A 722 -15.92 2.63 10.33
C HIS A 722 -17.35 2.82 9.83
N SER A 723 -18.23 1.84 10.07
CA SER A 723 -19.67 1.95 9.76
C SER A 723 -20.33 3.09 10.54
N ALA A 724 -19.99 3.24 11.83
CA ALA A 724 -20.49 4.30 12.68
C ALA A 724 -20.09 5.70 12.16
N SER A 725 -18.82 5.88 11.80
CA SER A 725 -18.34 7.14 11.22
C SER A 725 -19.12 7.50 9.95
N PHE A 726 -19.32 6.55 9.03
CA PHE A 726 -20.07 6.80 7.79
C PHE A 726 -21.57 7.00 7.99
N ALA A 727 -22.19 6.29 8.94
CA ALA A 727 -23.60 6.44 9.26
C ALA A 727 -23.94 7.87 9.72
N LEU A 728 -23.00 8.58 10.37
CA LEU A 728 -23.19 9.98 10.76
C LEU A 728 -23.38 10.89 9.53
N LEU A 729 -22.52 10.76 8.52
CA LEU A 729 -22.68 11.50 7.27
C LEU A 729 -23.92 11.06 6.49
N GLY A 730 -24.24 9.77 6.53
CA GLY A 730 -25.49 9.21 6.00
C GLY A 730 -26.71 9.91 6.61
N TYR A 731 -26.76 10.01 7.93
CA TYR A 731 -27.83 10.69 8.65
C TYR A 731 -27.89 12.19 8.33
N VAL A 732 -26.77 12.91 8.38
CA VAL A 732 -26.74 14.36 8.08
C VAL A 732 -27.19 14.65 6.65
N SER A 733 -26.75 13.86 5.67
CA SER A 733 -27.21 14.00 4.29
C SER A 733 -28.71 13.69 4.12
N CYS A 734 -29.25 12.72 4.87
CA CYS A 734 -30.69 12.48 4.91
C CYS A 734 -31.46 13.63 5.57
N TRP A 735 -30.95 14.19 6.66
CA TRP A 735 -31.56 15.33 7.34
C TRP A 735 -31.64 16.55 6.41
N LEU A 736 -30.54 16.85 5.71
CA LEU A 736 -30.48 17.91 4.70
C LEU A 736 -31.47 17.66 3.56
N LYS A 737 -31.58 16.42 3.08
CA LYS A 737 -32.57 16.09 2.05
C LYS A 737 -34.01 16.28 2.54
N CYS A 738 -34.30 15.88 3.78
CA CYS A 738 -35.64 15.93 4.36
C CYS A 738 -36.10 17.38 4.64
N HIS A 739 -35.24 18.17 5.27
CA HIS A 739 -35.61 19.51 5.77
C HIS A 739 -35.16 20.65 4.86
N GLU A 740 -34.07 20.45 4.11
CA GLU A 740 -33.45 21.50 3.29
C GLU A 740 -33.21 21.02 1.83
N PRO A 741 -34.23 20.42 1.16
CA PRO A 741 -34.06 19.73 -0.12
C PRO A 741 -33.50 20.62 -1.24
N ALA A 742 -33.87 21.91 -1.25
CA ALA A 742 -33.41 22.86 -2.26
C ALA A 742 -31.90 23.15 -2.12
N ALA A 743 -31.44 23.40 -0.88
CA ALA A 743 -30.03 23.62 -0.59
C ALA A 743 -29.21 22.36 -0.88
N PHE A 744 -29.70 21.20 -0.42
CA PHE A 744 -29.03 19.91 -0.62
C PHE A 744 -28.92 19.53 -2.10
N CYS A 745 -30.00 19.64 -2.87
CA CYS A 745 -30.00 19.34 -4.31
C CYS A 745 -29.03 20.25 -5.08
N CYS A 746 -29.05 21.56 -4.81
CA CYS A 746 -28.12 22.52 -5.40
C CYS A 746 -26.66 22.17 -5.07
N ALA A 747 -26.38 21.90 -3.79
CA ALA A 747 -25.05 21.51 -3.35
C ALA A 747 -24.57 20.20 -4.00
N LEU A 748 -25.44 19.19 -4.09
CA LEU A 748 -25.12 17.92 -4.73
C LEU A 748 -24.75 18.09 -6.21
N LEU A 749 -25.57 18.83 -6.97
CA LEU A 749 -25.31 19.08 -8.39
C LEU A 749 -23.99 19.81 -8.61
N ASN A 750 -23.70 20.81 -7.78
CA ASN A 750 -22.46 21.57 -7.88
C ASN A 750 -21.23 20.73 -7.49
N SER A 751 -21.39 19.68 -6.69
CA SER A 751 -20.30 18.85 -6.16
C SER A 751 -19.99 17.60 -6.99
N GLN A 752 -20.67 17.38 -8.12
CA GLN A 752 -20.38 16.27 -9.03
C GLN A 752 -18.99 16.41 -9.69
N PRO A 753 -18.29 15.29 -9.96
CA PRO A 753 -18.72 13.90 -9.77
C PRO A 753 -18.54 13.39 -8.32
N MET A 754 -19.56 12.73 -7.74
CA MET A 754 -19.52 12.15 -6.38
C MET A 754 -19.58 10.62 -6.32
N GLY A 755 -19.38 9.93 -7.44
CA GLY A 755 -19.31 8.47 -7.49
C GLY A 755 -20.56 7.79 -8.05
N PHE A 756 -21.46 7.26 -7.21
CA PHE A 756 -22.45 6.24 -7.64
C PHE A 756 -23.43 6.71 -8.74
N TYR A 757 -23.83 7.98 -8.72
CA TYR A 757 -24.69 8.61 -9.74
C TYR A 757 -23.96 9.69 -10.57
N SER A 758 -22.62 9.62 -10.69
CA SER A 758 -21.81 10.55 -11.50
C SER A 758 -21.88 10.32 -13.00
#